data_AF-A0A5N8WV51-F1
#
_entry.id   AF-A0A5N8WV51-F1
#
_cell.length_a   1.000
_cell.length_b   1.000
_cell.length_c   1.000
_cell.angle_alpha   90.00
_cell.angle_beta   90.00
_cell.angle_gamma   90.00
#
_symmetry.space_group_name_H-M   'P 1'
#
loop_
_entity.id
_entity.type
_entity.pdbx_description
1 polymer ?
#
loop_
_entity_poly.entity_id
_entity_poly.type
_entity_poly.pdbx_seq_one_letter_code
_entity_poly.pdbx_strand_id
1 'polypeptide(L)'
;MSAVVDERLRRLRSELDDHSRIADRLGLDLERPLRSLNDGYPENAVALIGKLTEKLLKELWRHHGVEGDPSTKALNDLVKRCRPHIRSSTVLDALEDIRRLRNRSTHDGYDISDEDGLLAVRRLVDVLVWFTDTGSAALLGGEPDMAPEVARRCEFLAGLYVTLGYRQAKRFVLSPDTVYQLFCRESGMRLEYVELMLSRDADDLSTVLASSGGELLRTRLPKLTRFVVLDDDSGSGTASGALHQLLGQDFRIVGYDGFVDTIVNLDNHLAPLTSTASPAEPWAAVTAATLTTDPRTGEAQVAQAGNAAQLLAHLTRGSANVLVTGRPGSGKSTLLRALAADPEIRRFRFYFDLGLKPKDEPFSEYAARLLAPAMTSADRSRAYDLFLYLIRSGTALCVLDAVDEGVEESSPAGFLRLFTDLAAVLSAESAVVMSSRVSFLADSPQVRQLLDSGAGRSEQLVEQMYANGLDPARVPHFHVLRLAEPEATPLEKRLTAELRLPSGQSLAELLGAHIARTLVEHGQPDLERKLPTVFGQAFLTDRRVFSLLDLFRHLGADAFTGRCPDLDARGLAPLLRPAGPDHVAFVHTAYQELLAARHLADPGARNAAADIPGGAFITEQVRAFLADMPGTPEADDCVLPAGAFLVGPAERLLIRRVQRPVRFDRHAVTVVRYRAFLNALDGDGTSRWDHPDQPAHTTHRPMTNRLAHPDYYENPRYDAHPAVCVTWWSAYAFAAFEGKRLPTALEWEAAARGTDGRLFPWGDTADNTRVNCADSWVGRPVVTYQAWYRDFAGDAVRRAGVTPVGERPLNRSPFGILDMVGNCWEWTSTTLSDPATAVISGGSYDNPMRAVQASSKGVYRKHGGSNAVGFRCVQDVDSDTSGTEETTA
;
A
#
# COMPACT_ATOMS: atom_id res chain seq x y z
N MET A 1 -27.30 -25.38 -29.47
CA MET A 1 -27.47 -24.75 -28.15
C MET A 1 -27.95 -25.79 -27.13
N SER A 2 -27.52 -25.70 -25.87
CA SER A 2 -27.93 -26.64 -24.82
C SER A 2 -29.28 -26.22 -24.21
N ALA A 3 -30.06 -27.16 -23.66
CA ALA A 3 -31.35 -26.87 -23.02
C ALA A 3 -31.27 -25.82 -21.89
N VAL A 4 -30.08 -25.64 -21.30
CA VAL A 4 -29.79 -24.63 -20.27
C VAL A 4 -29.71 -23.22 -20.85
N VAL A 5 -29.13 -23.07 -22.06
CA VAL A 5 -29.06 -21.80 -22.78
C VAL A 5 -30.46 -21.33 -23.18
N ASP A 6 -31.32 -22.25 -23.64
CA ASP A 6 -32.70 -21.93 -24.03
C ASP A 6 -33.57 -21.47 -22.85
N GLU A 7 -33.38 -22.04 -21.66
CA GLU A 7 -34.06 -21.61 -20.44
C GLU A 7 -33.61 -20.21 -20.00
N ARG A 8 -32.30 -19.95 -20.01
CA ARG A 8 -31.74 -18.64 -19.67
C ARG A 8 -32.20 -17.56 -20.67
N LEU A 9 -32.22 -17.89 -21.95
CA LEU A 9 -32.67 -16.98 -23.01
C LEU A 9 -34.17 -16.65 -22.86
N ARG A 10 -35.01 -17.64 -22.53
CA ARG A 10 -36.44 -17.40 -22.21
C ARG A 10 -36.62 -16.48 -21.00
N ARG A 11 -35.81 -16.64 -19.95
CA ARG A 11 -35.84 -15.77 -18.78
C ARG A 11 -35.42 -14.33 -19.13
N LEU A 12 -34.32 -14.17 -19.85
CA LEU A 12 -33.84 -12.85 -20.28
C LEU A 12 -34.83 -12.14 -21.22
N ARG A 13 -35.55 -12.90 -22.06
CA ARG A 13 -36.64 -12.35 -22.87
C ARG A 13 -37.73 -11.74 -21.99
N SER A 14 -38.19 -12.47 -20.98
CA SER A 14 -39.18 -11.96 -20.04
C SER A 14 -38.70 -10.71 -19.30
N GLU A 15 -37.41 -10.66 -18.92
CA GLU A 15 -36.82 -9.48 -18.26
C GLU A 15 -36.73 -8.27 -19.24
N LEU A 16 -36.46 -8.50 -20.53
CA LEU A 16 -36.43 -7.43 -21.55
C LEU A 16 -37.82 -6.90 -21.92
N ASP A 17 -38.85 -7.77 -21.90
CA ASP A 17 -40.24 -7.38 -22.19
C ASP A 17 -40.75 -6.32 -21.19
N ASP A 18 -40.27 -6.37 -19.94
CA ASP A 18 -40.55 -5.38 -18.89
C ASP A 18 -40.04 -3.96 -19.27
N HIS A 19 -39.14 -3.85 -20.25
CA HIS A 19 -38.53 -2.59 -20.73
C HIS A 19 -39.04 -2.15 -22.12
N SER A 20 -40.08 -2.79 -22.65
CA SER A 20 -40.69 -2.50 -23.96
C SER A 20 -41.07 -1.03 -24.18
N ARG A 21 -41.55 -0.33 -23.14
CA ARG A 21 -41.92 1.10 -23.22
C ARG A 21 -40.76 2.02 -23.60
N ILE A 22 -39.56 1.77 -23.04
CA ILE A 22 -38.36 2.52 -23.39
C ILE A 22 -37.91 2.14 -24.80
N ALA A 23 -38.04 0.86 -25.13
CA ALA A 23 -37.69 0.36 -26.44
C ALA A 23 -38.51 1.01 -27.56
N ASP A 24 -39.84 1.08 -27.41
CA ASP A 24 -40.74 1.71 -28.37
C ASP A 24 -40.43 3.20 -28.54
N ARG A 25 -40.19 3.91 -27.44
CA ARG A 25 -39.93 5.35 -27.44
C ARG A 25 -38.58 5.71 -28.08
N LEU A 26 -37.54 4.94 -27.80
CA LEU A 26 -36.19 5.19 -28.30
C LEU A 26 -35.89 4.44 -29.62
N GLY A 27 -36.88 3.73 -30.16
CA GLY A 27 -36.70 2.89 -31.35
C GLY A 27 -35.59 1.84 -31.16
N LEU A 28 -35.57 1.18 -30.00
CA LEU A 28 -34.68 0.07 -29.69
C LEU A 28 -35.35 -1.25 -30.07
N ASP A 29 -34.63 -2.09 -30.81
CA ASP A 29 -35.08 -3.44 -31.14
C ASP A 29 -34.40 -4.41 -30.17
N LEU A 30 -35.06 -4.69 -29.05
CA LEU A 30 -34.54 -5.57 -27.99
C LEU A 30 -34.66 -7.06 -28.36
N GLU A 31 -35.48 -7.42 -29.34
CA GLU A 31 -35.63 -8.81 -29.78
C GLU A 31 -34.50 -9.24 -30.72
N ARG A 32 -33.96 -8.33 -31.53
CA ARG A 32 -32.94 -8.65 -32.53
C ARG A 32 -31.66 -9.28 -31.96
N PRO A 33 -31.08 -8.79 -30.83
CA PRO A 33 -29.94 -9.46 -30.19
C PRO A 33 -30.27 -10.89 -29.74
N LEU A 34 -31.47 -11.13 -29.20
CA LEU A 34 -31.91 -12.44 -28.75
C LEU A 34 -32.06 -13.42 -29.92
N ARG A 35 -32.60 -12.96 -31.06
CA ARG A 35 -32.68 -13.78 -32.29
C ARG A 35 -31.29 -14.13 -32.81
N SER A 36 -30.36 -13.17 -32.86
CA SER A 36 -28.99 -13.44 -33.27
C SER A 36 -28.30 -14.47 -32.38
N LEU A 37 -28.52 -14.43 -31.06
CA LEU A 37 -28.04 -15.45 -30.13
C LEU A 37 -28.69 -16.82 -30.39
N ASN A 38 -30.01 -16.85 -30.60
CA ASN A 38 -30.75 -18.08 -30.89
C ASN A 38 -30.35 -18.71 -32.24
N ASP A 39 -29.93 -17.89 -33.19
CA ASP A 39 -29.47 -18.33 -34.51
C ASP A 39 -27.98 -18.76 -34.50
N GLY A 40 -27.31 -18.72 -33.34
CA GLY A 40 -25.92 -19.14 -33.17
C GLY A 40 -24.88 -18.10 -33.56
N TYR A 41 -25.22 -16.80 -33.49
CA TYR A 41 -24.34 -15.68 -33.82
C TYR A 41 -24.16 -14.74 -32.61
N PRO A 42 -23.45 -15.17 -31.55
CA PRO A 42 -23.26 -14.39 -30.33
C PRO A 42 -22.46 -13.09 -30.57
N GLU A 43 -21.54 -13.05 -31.52
CA GLU A 43 -20.81 -11.85 -31.93
C GLU A 43 -21.73 -10.76 -32.50
N ASN A 44 -22.74 -11.16 -33.27
CA ASN A 44 -23.76 -10.26 -33.79
C ASN A 44 -24.65 -9.71 -32.66
N ALA A 45 -25.00 -10.55 -31.69
CA ALA A 45 -25.75 -10.12 -30.52
C ALA A 45 -24.97 -9.09 -29.69
N VAL A 46 -23.69 -9.34 -29.40
CA VAL A 46 -22.79 -8.40 -28.70
C VAL A 46 -22.69 -7.07 -29.45
N ALA A 47 -22.54 -7.10 -30.78
CA ALA A 47 -22.48 -5.88 -31.59
C ALA A 47 -23.79 -5.08 -31.56
N LEU A 48 -24.94 -5.75 -31.60
CA LEU A 48 -26.26 -5.12 -31.50
C LEU A 48 -26.47 -4.50 -30.11
N ILE A 49 -26.10 -5.20 -29.05
CA ILE A 49 -26.16 -4.70 -27.67
C ILE A 49 -25.33 -3.43 -27.53
N GLY A 50 -24.10 -3.44 -28.05
CA GLY A 50 -23.25 -2.25 -28.06
C GLY A 50 -23.92 -1.04 -28.73
N LYS A 51 -24.67 -1.23 -29.83
CA LYS A 51 -25.43 -0.15 -30.50
C LYS A 51 -26.62 0.33 -29.67
N LEU A 52 -27.32 -0.58 -28.99
CA LEU A 52 -28.42 -0.23 -28.10
C LEU A 52 -27.92 0.61 -26.92
N THR A 53 -26.80 0.21 -26.32
CA THR A 53 -26.13 0.95 -25.25
C THR A 53 -25.65 2.33 -25.72
N GLU A 54 -25.08 2.46 -26.92
CA GLU A 54 -24.72 3.76 -27.48
C GLU A 54 -25.94 4.69 -27.58
N LYS A 55 -27.08 4.20 -28.08
CA LYS A 55 -28.31 5.02 -28.18
C LYS A 55 -28.74 5.53 -26.80
N LEU A 56 -28.77 4.65 -25.80
CA LEU A 56 -29.13 5.01 -24.43
C LEU A 56 -28.21 6.13 -23.87
N LEU A 57 -26.90 5.97 -24.02
CA LEU A 57 -25.94 6.96 -23.53
C LEU A 57 -26.00 8.30 -24.29
N LYS A 58 -26.31 8.28 -25.59
CA LYS A 58 -26.51 9.51 -26.36
C LYS A 58 -27.70 10.32 -25.84
N GLU A 59 -28.79 9.66 -25.43
CA GLU A 59 -29.92 10.37 -24.80
C GLU A 59 -29.55 10.93 -23.43
N LEU A 60 -28.86 10.15 -22.60
CA LEU A 60 -28.37 10.60 -21.30
C LEU A 60 -27.45 11.82 -21.42
N TRP A 61 -26.55 11.81 -22.41
CA TRP A 61 -25.68 12.94 -22.74
C TRP A 61 -26.47 14.21 -23.04
N ARG A 62 -27.48 14.12 -23.91
CA ARG A 62 -28.32 15.28 -24.29
C ARG A 62 -29.08 15.83 -23.10
N HIS A 63 -29.61 14.94 -22.27
CA HIS A 63 -30.42 15.31 -21.11
C HIS A 63 -29.61 16.07 -20.06
N HIS A 64 -28.40 15.60 -19.75
CA HIS A 64 -27.53 16.28 -18.78
C HIS A 64 -26.75 17.47 -19.38
N GLY A 65 -27.01 17.84 -20.63
CA GLY A 65 -26.36 18.98 -21.29
C GLY A 65 -24.84 18.85 -21.37
N VAL A 66 -24.33 17.61 -21.50
CA VAL A 66 -22.89 17.36 -21.57
C VAL A 66 -22.30 18.03 -22.82
N GLU A 67 -21.17 18.72 -22.68
CA GLU A 67 -20.60 19.54 -23.76
C GLU A 67 -20.21 18.69 -24.99
N GLY A 68 -20.59 19.16 -26.19
CA GLY A 68 -20.25 18.56 -27.48
C GLY A 68 -21.36 17.70 -28.09
N ASP A 69 -21.16 17.28 -29.36
CA ASP A 69 -22.15 16.46 -30.09
C ASP A 69 -21.93 14.95 -29.84
N PRO A 70 -22.86 14.25 -29.17
CA PRO A 70 -22.76 12.81 -28.89
C PRO A 70 -22.91 11.93 -30.14
N SER A 71 -23.40 12.46 -31.28
CA SER A 71 -23.63 11.67 -32.50
C SER A 71 -22.33 11.11 -33.08
N THR A 72 -21.23 11.86 -32.94
CA THR A 72 -19.88 11.57 -33.48
C THR A 72 -19.01 10.72 -32.56
N LYS A 73 -19.49 10.39 -31.36
CA LYS A 73 -18.70 9.74 -30.31
C LYS A 73 -18.87 8.23 -30.32
N ALA A 74 -17.75 7.52 -30.16
CA ALA A 74 -17.74 6.08 -29.97
C ALA A 74 -18.25 5.72 -28.55
N LEU A 75 -18.69 4.48 -28.35
CA LEU A 75 -19.18 3.98 -27.05
C LEU A 75 -18.22 4.29 -25.89
N ASN A 76 -16.90 4.20 -26.12
CA ASN A 76 -15.92 4.51 -25.09
C ASN A 76 -16.01 5.97 -24.60
N ASP A 77 -16.10 6.93 -25.54
CA ASP A 77 -16.24 8.34 -25.22
C ASP A 77 -17.58 8.65 -24.56
N LEU A 78 -18.66 7.99 -25.02
CA LEU A 78 -19.99 8.11 -24.44
C LEU A 78 -20.01 7.64 -22.98
N VAL A 79 -19.47 6.45 -22.68
CA VAL A 79 -19.35 5.94 -21.31
C VAL A 79 -18.53 6.91 -20.47
N LYS A 80 -17.37 7.37 -20.96
CA LYS A 80 -16.48 8.28 -20.23
C LYS A 80 -17.16 9.60 -19.85
N ARG A 81 -17.88 10.23 -20.78
CA ARG A 81 -18.50 11.55 -20.57
C ARG A 81 -19.82 11.47 -19.82
N CYS A 82 -20.58 10.39 -19.95
CA CYS A 82 -21.81 10.18 -19.19
C CYS A 82 -21.56 9.63 -17.78
N ARG A 83 -20.38 9.06 -17.51
CA ARG A 83 -20.00 8.47 -16.21
C ARG A 83 -20.30 9.33 -14.99
N PRO A 84 -20.05 10.65 -14.96
CA PRO A 84 -20.37 11.49 -13.80
C PRO A 84 -21.85 11.50 -13.42
N HIS A 85 -22.73 11.14 -14.37
CA HIS A 85 -24.18 11.12 -14.20
C HIS A 85 -24.73 9.72 -13.89
N ILE A 86 -23.88 8.70 -13.83
CA ILE A 86 -24.27 7.31 -13.52
C ILE A 86 -23.70 6.94 -12.15
N ARG A 87 -24.58 6.90 -11.13
CA ARG A 87 -24.17 6.60 -9.74
C ARG A 87 -24.13 5.11 -9.39
N SER A 88 -24.73 4.24 -10.21
CA SER A 88 -24.78 2.80 -9.94
C SER A 88 -23.52 2.09 -10.41
N SER A 89 -22.82 1.41 -9.48
CA SER A 89 -21.64 0.58 -9.80
C SER A 89 -22.00 -0.57 -10.72
N THR A 90 -23.12 -1.27 -10.45
CA THR A 90 -23.61 -2.37 -11.29
C THR A 90 -23.78 -1.93 -12.74
N VAL A 91 -24.23 -0.70 -12.98
CA VAL A 91 -24.45 -0.15 -14.32
C VAL A 91 -23.14 0.25 -14.96
N LEU A 92 -22.24 0.90 -14.21
CA LEU A 92 -20.90 1.22 -14.71
C LEU A 92 -20.13 -0.05 -15.09
N ASP A 93 -20.22 -1.09 -14.27
CA ASP A 93 -19.61 -2.40 -14.52
C ASP A 93 -20.28 -3.09 -15.73
N ALA A 94 -21.61 -3.00 -15.85
CA ALA A 94 -22.34 -3.51 -17.01
C ALA A 94 -21.96 -2.79 -18.32
N LEU A 95 -21.84 -1.46 -18.31
CA LEU A 95 -21.39 -0.66 -19.45
C LEU A 95 -19.96 -1.01 -19.87
N GLU A 96 -19.10 -1.25 -18.87
CA GLU A 96 -17.72 -1.64 -19.09
C GLU A 96 -17.62 -3.07 -19.67
N ASP A 97 -18.38 -4.02 -19.13
CA ASP A 97 -18.48 -5.39 -19.65
C ASP A 97 -18.97 -5.38 -21.11
N ILE A 98 -20.00 -4.60 -21.43
CA ILE A 98 -20.50 -4.43 -22.81
C ILE A 98 -19.40 -3.84 -23.72
N ARG A 99 -18.69 -2.81 -23.25
CA ARG A 99 -17.58 -2.19 -23.98
C ARG A 99 -16.47 -3.22 -24.26
N ARG A 100 -16.06 -3.97 -23.24
CA ARG A 100 -15.01 -4.99 -23.33
C ARG A 100 -15.40 -6.10 -24.29
N LEU A 101 -16.61 -6.65 -24.17
CA LEU A 101 -17.12 -7.69 -25.05
C LEU A 101 -17.17 -7.23 -26.52
N ARG A 102 -17.61 -5.99 -26.77
CA ARG A 102 -17.65 -5.41 -28.11
C ARG A 102 -16.25 -5.18 -28.71
N ASN A 103 -15.29 -4.74 -27.91
CA ASN A 103 -13.91 -4.55 -28.39
C ASN A 103 -13.29 -5.90 -28.77
N ARG A 104 -13.50 -6.92 -27.92
CA ARG A 104 -13.05 -8.30 -28.20
C ARG A 104 -13.67 -8.86 -29.47
N SER A 105 -14.96 -8.61 -29.70
CA SER A 105 -15.65 -9.08 -30.91
C SER A 105 -15.22 -8.38 -32.20
N THR A 106 -14.45 -7.28 -32.13
CA THR A 106 -14.09 -6.46 -33.30
C THR A 106 -12.60 -6.47 -33.65
N HIS A 107 -11.68 -6.70 -32.70
CA HIS A 107 -10.25 -6.47 -32.94
C HIS A 107 -9.32 -7.66 -32.61
N ASP A 108 -9.72 -8.61 -31.76
CA ASP A 108 -8.77 -9.55 -31.14
C ASP A 108 -8.74 -10.96 -31.76
N GLY A 109 -9.53 -11.24 -32.81
CA GLY A 109 -9.62 -12.59 -33.40
C GLY A 109 -10.12 -13.67 -32.42
N TYR A 110 -10.72 -13.25 -31.31
CA TYR A 110 -11.23 -14.10 -30.24
C TYR A 110 -12.62 -14.64 -30.60
N ASP A 111 -12.83 -15.94 -30.44
CA ASP A 111 -14.12 -16.58 -30.70
C ASP A 111 -15.10 -16.23 -29.57
N ILE A 112 -16.17 -15.50 -29.88
CA ILE A 112 -17.17 -15.07 -28.89
C ILE A 112 -18.07 -16.26 -28.59
N SER A 113 -18.15 -16.67 -27.33
CA SER A 113 -18.98 -17.79 -26.92
C SER A 113 -20.45 -17.40 -26.75
N ASP A 114 -21.36 -18.39 -26.77
CA ASP A 114 -22.77 -18.19 -26.42
C ASP A 114 -22.93 -17.58 -25.01
N GLU A 115 -22.05 -17.92 -24.07
CA GLU A 115 -22.03 -17.37 -22.70
C GLU A 115 -21.64 -15.88 -22.69
N ASP A 116 -20.70 -15.45 -23.53
CA ASP A 116 -20.34 -14.03 -23.67
C ASP A 116 -21.52 -13.21 -24.21
N GLY A 117 -22.28 -13.77 -25.16
CA GLY A 117 -23.48 -13.14 -25.68
C GLY A 117 -24.62 -13.09 -24.66
N LEU A 118 -24.84 -14.16 -23.88
CA LEU A 118 -25.79 -14.17 -22.76
C LEU A 118 -25.41 -13.14 -21.69
N LEU A 119 -24.12 -13.03 -21.35
CA LEU A 119 -23.61 -12.03 -20.43
C LEU A 119 -23.89 -10.61 -20.94
N ALA A 120 -23.63 -10.34 -22.23
CA ALA A 120 -23.93 -9.05 -22.82
C ALA A 120 -25.42 -8.68 -22.71
N VAL A 121 -26.32 -9.64 -22.95
CA VAL A 121 -27.78 -9.41 -22.81
C VAL A 121 -28.12 -9.11 -21.36
N ARG A 122 -27.56 -9.86 -20.40
CA ARG A 122 -27.79 -9.60 -18.98
C ARG A 122 -27.29 -8.22 -18.57
N ARG A 123 -26.12 -7.79 -19.04
CA ARG A 123 -25.60 -6.44 -18.79
C ARG A 123 -26.47 -5.36 -19.41
N LEU A 124 -27.04 -5.61 -20.58
CA LEU A 124 -28.03 -4.70 -21.16
C LEU A 124 -29.27 -4.58 -20.27
N VAL A 125 -29.75 -5.68 -19.70
CA VAL A 125 -30.84 -5.64 -18.70
C VAL A 125 -30.44 -4.82 -17.48
N ASP A 126 -29.24 -5.03 -16.92
CA ASP A 126 -28.73 -4.22 -15.78
C ASP A 126 -28.73 -2.71 -16.11
N VAL A 127 -28.33 -2.34 -17.32
CA VAL A 127 -28.36 -0.95 -17.82
C VAL A 127 -29.79 -0.45 -18.02
N LEU A 128 -30.67 -1.26 -18.59
CA LEU A 128 -32.07 -0.91 -18.86
C LEU A 128 -32.86 -0.74 -17.56
N VAL A 129 -32.65 -1.59 -16.55
CA VAL A 129 -33.25 -1.45 -15.22
C VAL A 129 -32.90 -0.07 -14.66
N TRP A 130 -31.63 0.32 -14.68
CA TRP A 130 -31.22 1.64 -14.21
C TRP A 130 -31.78 2.79 -15.06
N PHE A 131 -31.79 2.64 -16.39
CA PHE A 131 -32.43 3.62 -17.26
C PHE A 131 -33.93 3.75 -16.96
N THR A 132 -34.60 2.67 -16.57
CA THR A 132 -36.03 2.66 -16.24
C THR A 132 -36.30 3.30 -14.90
N ASP A 133 -35.53 2.95 -13.88
CA ASP A 133 -35.74 3.33 -12.48
C ASP A 133 -35.24 4.75 -12.15
N THR A 134 -34.09 5.12 -12.69
CA THR A 134 -33.41 6.38 -12.33
C THR A 134 -33.57 7.50 -13.36
N GLY A 135 -33.82 7.19 -14.64
CA GLY A 135 -33.75 8.18 -15.73
C GLY A 135 -34.93 8.24 -16.71
N SER A 136 -35.80 7.23 -16.78
CA SER A 136 -36.80 7.18 -17.85
C SER A 136 -37.75 8.38 -17.78
N ALA A 137 -38.32 8.70 -16.63
CA ALA A 137 -39.34 9.74 -16.57
C ALA A 137 -38.82 11.17 -16.88
N ALA A 138 -37.57 11.49 -16.50
CA ALA A 138 -36.91 12.76 -16.80
C ALA A 138 -36.42 12.85 -18.26
N LEU A 139 -35.95 11.74 -18.84
CA LEU A 139 -35.56 11.65 -20.27
C LEU A 139 -36.78 11.67 -21.21
N LEU A 140 -37.95 11.27 -20.70
CA LEU A 140 -39.22 11.20 -21.43
C LEU A 140 -40.06 12.49 -21.35
N GLY A 141 -39.55 13.56 -20.73
CA GLY A 141 -40.13 14.91 -20.77
C GLY A 141 -41.54 15.03 -20.18
N GLY A 142 -41.91 14.17 -19.23
CA GLY A 142 -43.27 14.10 -18.68
C GLY A 142 -43.41 14.38 -17.18
N GLU A 143 -42.31 14.56 -16.44
CA GLU A 143 -42.37 14.84 -14.99
C GLU A 143 -42.12 16.33 -14.69
N PRO A 144 -42.73 16.88 -13.61
CA PRO A 144 -42.40 18.20 -13.10
C PRO A 144 -40.90 18.32 -12.76
N ASP A 145 -40.33 19.50 -12.95
CA ASP A 145 -38.97 19.81 -12.47
C ASP A 145 -38.91 19.61 -10.94
N MET A 146 -38.12 18.63 -10.50
CA MET A 146 -37.82 18.42 -9.08
C MET A 146 -36.74 19.39 -8.62
N ALA A 147 -36.80 19.79 -7.36
CA ALA A 147 -35.69 20.49 -6.74
C ALA A 147 -34.41 19.63 -6.78
N PRO A 148 -33.23 20.19 -7.13
CA PRO A 148 -32.00 19.41 -7.34
C PRO A 148 -31.59 18.53 -6.14
N GLU A 149 -31.90 18.96 -4.93
CA GLU A 149 -31.59 18.21 -3.72
C GLU A 149 -32.52 17.01 -3.47
N VAL A 150 -33.82 17.19 -3.70
CA VAL A 150 -34.81 16.11 -3.62
C VAL A 150 -34.52 15.06 -4.69
N ALA A 151 -34.14 15.50 -5.89
CA ALA A 151 -33.68 14.62 -6.96
C ALA A 151 -32.44 13.80 -6.52
N ARG A 152 -31.41 14.46 -5.96
CA ARG A 152 -30.20 13.77 -5.47
C ARG A 152 -30.50 12.70 -4.42
N ARG A 153 -31.40 13.00 -3.48
CA ARG A 153 -31.81 12.09 -2.39
C ARG A 153 -32.67 10.94 -2.90
N CYS A 154 -33.62 11.21 -3.79
CA CYS A 154 -34.40 10.18 -4.48
C CYS A 154 -33.50 9.17 -5.20
N GLU A 155 -32.51 9.67 -5.95
CA GLU A 155 -31.53 8.85 -6.65
C GLU A 155 -30.69 8.03 -5.68
N PHE A 156 -30.24 8.65 -4.59
CA PHE A 156 -29.47 7.97 -3.56
C PHE A 156 -30.25 6.82 -2.92
N LEU A 157 -31.51 7.05 -2.53
CA LEU A 157 -32.37 6.02 -1.93
C LEU A 157 -32.74 4.92 -2.93
N ALA A 158 -33.00 5.27 -4.20
CA ALA A 158 -33.26 4.28 -5.23
C ALA A 158 -32.05 3.36 -5.45
N GLY A 159 -30.86 3.93 -5.61
CA GLY A 159 -29.62 3.14 -5.75
C GLY A 159 -29.33 2.28 -4.52
N LEU A 160 -29.63 2.79 -3.33
CA LEU A 160 -29.48 2.08 -2.06
C LEU A 160 -30.38 0.83 -1.99
N TYR A 161 -31.67 0.98 -2.26
CA TYR A 161 -32.61 -0.14 -2.21
C TYR A 161 -32.36 -1.16 -3.33
N VAL A 162 -31.91 -0.72 -4.51
CA VAL A 162 -31.45 -1.63 -5.56
C VAL A 162 -30.22 -2.43 -5.11
N THR A 163 -29.28 -1.79 -4.42
CA THR A 163 -28.11 -2.46 -3.84
C THR A 163 -28.53 -3.52 -2.80
N LEU A 164 -29.55 -3.23 -2.01
CA LEU A 164 -30.20 -4.17 -1.08
C LEU A 164 -31.04 -5.25 -1.79
N GLY A 165 -31.14 -5.23 -3.11
CA GLY A 165 -31.82 -6.25 -3.91
C GLY A 165 -33.31 -6.01 -4.11
N TYR A 166 -33.79 -4.80 -3.84
CA TYR A 166 -35.16 -4.40 -4.19
C TYR A 166 -35.24 -3.92 -5.64
N ARG A 167 -36.41 -4.06 -6.25
CA ARG A 167 -36.78 -3.45 -7.53
C ARG A 167 -37.71 -2.27 -7.28
N GLN A 168 -37.59 -1.21 -8.06
CA GLN A 168 -38.50 -0.07 -7.96
C GLN A 168 -39.83 -0.41 -8.66
N ALA A 169 -40.89 -0.60 -7.88
CA ALA A 169 -42.21 -0.94 -8.40
C ALA A 169 -42.97 0.28 -8.89
N LYS A 170 -42.84 1.43 -8.22
CA LYS A 170 -43.49 2.70 -8.60
C LYS A 170 -42.65 3.92 -8.20
N ARG A 171 -42.79 5.00 -8.98
CA ARG A 171 -42.28 6.34 -8.69
C ARG A 171 -43.29 7.38 -9.16
N PHE A 172 -43.60 8.37 -8.33
CA PHE A 172 -44.43 9.51 -8.73
C PHE A 172 -43.84 10.81 -8.16
N VAL A 173 -43.61 11.79 -9.02
CA VAL A 173 -43.31 13.17 -8.59
C VAL A 173 -44.65 13.86 -8.33
N LEU A 174 -44.91 14.18 -7.06
CA LEU A 174 -46.19 14.76 -6.62
C LEU A 174 -46.12 16.29 -6.60
N SER A 175 -44.94 16.84 -6.35
CA SER A 175 -44.59 18.26 -6.45
C SER A 175 -43.07 18.37 -6.74
N PRO A 176 -42.52 19.58 -7.01
CA PRO A 176 -41.07 19.78 -7.09
C PRO A 176 -40.30 19.34 -5.83
N ASP A 177 -40.97 19.30 -4.68
CA ASP A 177 -40.37 19.02 -3.38
C ASP A 177 -40.79 17.66 -2.78
N THR A 178 -41.80 16.98 -3.34
CA THR A 178 -42.37 15.72 -2.83
C THR A 178 -42.37 14.60 -3.88
N VAL A 179 -41.80 13.45 -3.53
CA VAL A 179 -41.70 12.25 -4.37
C VAL A 179 -42.14 10.99 -3.62
N TYR A 180 -42.97 10.18 -4.28
CA TYR A 180 -43.36 8.85 -3.84
C TYR A 180 -42.51 7.77 -4.51
N GLN A 181 -42.04 6.79 -3.75
CA GLN A 181 -41.33 5.62 -4.26
C GLN A 181 -41.83 4.33 -3.57
N LEU A 182 -42.06 3.28 -4.36
CA LEU A 182 -42.40 1.95 -3.87
C LEU A 182 -41.36 0.95 -4.37
N PHE A 183 -40.79 0.18 -3.45
CA PHE A 183 -39.81 -0.85 -3.72
C PHE A 183 -40.37 -2.22 -3.33
N CYS A 184 -39.97 -3.28 -4.03
CA CYS A 184 -40.31 -4.65 -3.67
C CYS A 184 -39.13 -5.62 -3.86
N ARG A 185 -39.06 -6.65 -3.02
CA ARG A 185 -38.05 -7.72 -3.09
C ARG A 185 -38.69 -9.07 -2.80
N GLU A 186 -38.26 -10.10 -3.50
CA GLU A 186 -38.60 -11.48 -3.19
C GLU A 186 -37.54 -12.06 -2.24
N SER A 187 -37.97 -12.50 -1.07
CA SER A 187 -37.13 -13.09 -0.03
C SER A 187 -37.70 -14.46 0.32
N GLY A 188 -37.18 -15.51 -0.33
CA GLY A 188 -37.76 -16.86 -0.28
C GLY A 188 -39.16 -16.91 -0.88
N MET A 189 -40.17 -17.26 -0.07
CA MET A 189 -41.59 -17.26 -0.50
C MET A 189 -42.34 -15.97 -0.12
N ARG A 190 -41.65 -14.95 0.40
CA ARG A 190 -42.27 -13.70 0.86
C ARG A 190 -41.92 -12.53 -0.05
N LEU A 191 -42.91 -11.67 -0.31
CA LEU A 191 -42.71 -10.37 -0.93
C LEU A 191 -42.56 -9.31 0.17
N GLU A 192 -41.41 -8.67 0.18
CA GLU A 192 -41.09 -7.52 1.02
C GLU A 192 -41.37 -6.25 0.22
N TYR A 193 -41.98 -5.25 0.84
CA TYR A 193 -42.27 -3.96 0.23
C TYR A 193 -41.67 -2.86 1.07
N VAL A 194 -41.21 -1.77 0.45
CA VAL A 194 -40.82 -0.55 1.14
C VAL A 194 -41.45 0.63 0.43
N GLU A 195 -42.26 1.40 1.15
CA GLU A 195 -43.00 2.55 0.65
C GLU A 195 -42.42 3.82 1.26
N LEU A 196 -41.90 4.71 0.42
CA LEU A 196 -41.22 5.94 0.81
C LEU A 196 -41.96 7.16 0.23
N MET A 197 -42.22 8.14 1.09
CA MET A 197 -42.65 9.46 0.70
C MET A 197 -41.56 10.45 1.13
N LEU A 198 -40.76 10.91 0.18
CA LEU A 198 -39.69 11.87 0.43
C LEU A 198 -40.23 13.27 0.15
N SER A 199 -40.17 14.16 1.13
CA SER A 199 -40.53 15.57 0.97
C SER A 199 -39.46 16.49 1.56
N ARG A 200 -39.24 17.64 0.92
CA ARG A 200 -38.46 18.71 1.53
C ARG A 200 -39.18 19.37 2.70
N ASP A 201 -40.49 19.59 2.54
CA ASP A 201 -41.30 20.40 3.44
C ASP A 201 -42.55 19.63 3.89
N ALA A 202 -42.85 19.72 5.20
CA ALA A 202 -44.05 19.15 5.80
C ALA A 202 -45.33 19.84 5.30
N ASP A 203 -45.26 21.14 4.97
CA ASP A 203 -46.42 21.91 4.51
C ASP A 203 -46.77 21.58 3.05
N ASP A 204 -45.77 21.42 2.18
CA ASP A 204 -45.96 20.92 0.81
C ASP A 204 -46.58 19.51 0.82
N LEU A 205 -46.02 18.60 1.64
CA LEU A 205 -46.56 17.26 1.81
C LEU A 205 -48.02 17.28 2.30
N SER A 206 -48.34 18.13 3.28
CA SER A 206 -49.72 18.27 3.78
C SER A 206 -50.68 18.75 2.68
N THR A 207 -50.23 19.64 1.81
CA THR A 207 -51.00 20.13 0.65
C THR A 207 -51.23 19.04 -0.41
N VAL A 208 -50.20 18.25 -0.71
CA VAL A 208 -50.27 17.09 -1.61
C VAL A 208 -51.23 16.02 -1.07
N LEU A 209 -51.19 15.75 0.24
CA LEU A 209 -52.08 14.77 0.87
C LEU A 209 -53.54 15.25 0.96
N ALA A 210 -53.76 16.53 1.24
CA ALA A 210 -55.08 17.13 1.27
C ALA A 210 -55.75 17.15 -0.12
N SER A 211 -54.99 17.49 -1.16
CA SER A 211 -55.48 17.54 -2.55
C SER A 211 -55.79 16.16 -3.14
N SER A 212 -55.11 15.10 -2.68
CA SER A 212 -55.33 13.72 -3.09
C SER A 212 -56.36 12.95 -2.23
N GLY A 213 -56.95 13.59 -1.21
CA GLY A 213 -57.90 12.96 -0.30
C GLY A 213 -57.34 11.75 0.48
N GLY A 214 -56.01 11.64 0.57
CA GLY A 214 -55.31 10.50 1.17
C GLY A 214 -55.36 9.19 0.37
N GLU A 215 -55.84 9.19 -0.87
CA GLU A 215 -55.93 7.95 -1.69
C GLU A 215 -54.56 7.37 -2.05
N LEU A 216 -53.54 8.22 -2.21
CA LEU A 216 -52.15 7.83 -2.46
C LEU A 216 -51.58 6.89 -1.39
N LEU A 217 -52.17 6.85 -0.19
CA LEU A 217 -51.68 6.11 0.98
C LEU A 217 -52.57 4.93 1.37
N ARG A 218 -53.67 4.68 0.65
CA ARG A 218 -54.59 3.55 0.88
C ARG A 218 -54.07 2.25 0.26
N THR A 219 -52.82 1.89 0.56
CA THR A 219 -52.23 0.61 0.17
C THR A 219 -52.52 -0.47 1.24
N ARG A 220 -52.60 -1.75 0.86
CA ARG A 220 -52.77 -2.89 1.81
C ARG A 220 -51.42 -3.47 2.31
N LEU A 221 -50.35 -2.68 2.24
CA LEU A 221 -48.98 -3.11 2.59
C LEU A 221 -48.77 -3.20 4.13
N PRO A 222 -47.76 -3.93 4.63
CA PRO A 222 -47.46 -3.98 6.07
C PRO A 222 -47.09 -2.61 6.67
N LYS A 223 -47.33 -2.41 7.98
CA LYS A 223 -47.13 -1.11 8.67
C LYS A 223 -45.67 -0.74 8.91
N LEU A 224 -44.77 -1.72 9.06
CA LEU A 224 -43.37 -1.50 9.44
C LEU A 224 -42.46 -1.09 8.27
N THR A 225 -43.01 -0.95 7.08
CA THR A 225 -42.25 -0.71 5.86
C THR A 225 -42.69 0.55 5.11
N ARG A 226 -43.31 1.48 5.84
CA ARG A 226 -43.85 2.73 5.30
C ARG A 226 -43.22 3.93 5.99
N PHE A 227 -42.58 4.78 5.21
CA PHE A 227 -41.81 5.90 5.73
C PHE A 227 -42.20 7.20 5.04
N VAL A 228 -42.36 8.25 5.86
CA VAL A 228 -42.34 9.63 5.40
C VAL A 228 -40.99 10.20 5.80
N VAL A 229 -40.23 10.64 4.82
CA VAL A 229 -38.86 11.09 4.96
C VAL A 229 -38.84 12.61 4.71
N LEU A 230 -38.55 13.39 5.75
CA LEU A 230 -38.54 14.86 5.70
C LEU A 230 -37.11 15.41 5.72
N ASP A 231 -36.88 16.56 5.11
CA ASP A 231 -35.53 17.15 4.99
C ASP A 231 -35.03 17.75 6.32
N ASP A 232 -35.90 18.46 7.04
CA ASP A 232 -35.55 19.03 8.34
C ASP A 232 -35.74 18.03 9.50
N ASP A 233 -34.81 18.07 10.46
CA ASP A 233 -34.94 17.49 11.81
C ASP A 233 -35.87 18.33 12.71
N SER A 234 -36.60 19.30 12.15
CA SER A 234 -37.55 20.19 12.84
C SER A 234 -38.88 19.49 13.21
N GLY A 235 -38.78 18.21 13.58
CA GLY A 235 -39.84 17.41 14.18
C GLY A 235 -40.20 17.78 15.62
N SER A 236 -40.06 19.04 16.03
CA SER A 236 -40.60 19.56 17.30
C SER A 236 -41.58 20.72 17.12
N GLY A 237 -42.10 20.95 15.91
CA GLY A 237 -43.12 21.95 15.62
C GLY A 237 -44.47 21.34 15.25
N THR A 238 -45.54 22.09 15.49
CA THR A 238 -46.96 21.79 15.25
C THR A 238 -47.33 21.07 13.93
N ALA A 239 -46.48 21.14 12.89
CA ALA A 239 -46.67 20.47 11.60
C ALA A 239 -46.56 18.93 11.67
N SER A 240 -45.65 18.37 12.48
CA SER A 240 -45.51 16.91 12.64
C SER A 240 -46.74 16.28 13.30
N GLY A 241 -47.39 17.02 14.22
CA GLY A 241 -48.65 16.60 14.86
C GLY A 241 -49.83 16.54 13.89
N ALA A 242 -49.91 17.47 12.93
CA ALA A 242 -50.95 17.47 11.89
C ALA A 242 -50.74 16.33 10.88
N LEU A 243 -49.50 16.08 10.46
CA LEU A 243 -49.15 14.93 9.62
C LEU A 243 -49.43 13.59 10.33
N HIS A 244 -49.11 13.46 11.61
CA HIS A 244 -49.46 12.27 12.39
C HIS A 244 -50.97 12.06 12.50
N GLN A 245 -51.77 13.13 12.58
CA GLN A 245 -53.23 13.02 12.55
C GLN A 245 -53.77 12.62 11.16
N LEU A 246 -53.15 13.09 10.07
CA LEU A 246 -53.53 12.78 8.69
C LEU A 246 -53.13 11.36 8.25
N LEU A 247 -51.94 10.90 8.64
CA LEU A 247 -51.34 9.63 8.22
C LEU A 247 -51.69 8.46 9.16
N GLY A 248 -52.10 8.75 10.40
CA GLY A 248 -52.31 7.76 11.46
C GLY A 248 -51.00 7.13 11.96
N GLN A 249 -51.10 6.01 12.69
CA GLN A 249 -49.92 5.25 13.19
C GLN A 249 -49.30 4.31 12.14
N ASP A 250 -49.76 4.35 10.89
CA ASP A 250 -49.36 3.40 9.85
C ASP A 250 -48.09 3.82 9.10
N PHE A 251 -47.63 5.07 9.26
CA PHE A 251 -46.40 5.61 8.68
C PHE A 251 -45.41 6.03 9.77
N ARG A 252 -44.14 5.71 9.57
CA ARG A 252 -43.04 6.27 10.36
C ARG A 252 -42.58 7.57 9.72
N ILE A 253 -42.82 8.68 10.41
CA ILE A 253 -42.26 9.98 10.04
C ILE A 253 -40.85 10.05 10.61
N VAL A 254 -39.87 10.23 9.75
CA VAL A 254 -38.45 10.28 10.09
C VAL A 254 -37.81 11.43 9.31
N GLY A 255 -36.86 12.12 9.94
CA GLY A 255 -35.94 12.96 9.17
C GLY A 255 -35.18 12.08 8.17
N TYR A 256 -34.72 12.67 7.07
CA TYR A 256 -33.89 12.01 6.08
C TYR A 256 -32.72 11.31 6.76
N ASP A 257 -32.13 12.01 7.71
CA ASP A 257 -31.08 11.47 8.54
C ASP A 257 -31.56 10.30 9.42
N GLY A 258 -32.63 10.44 10.21
CA GLY A 258 -33.14 9.32 11.01
C GLY A 258 -33.57 8.08 10.21
N PHE A 259 -33.97 8.25 8.94
CA PHE A 259 -34.30 7.15 8.05
C PHE A 259 -33.08 6.30 7.70
N VAL A 260 -31.94 6.91 7.36
CA VAL A 260 -30.76 6.15 6.94
C VAL A 260 -30.12 5.38 8.11
N ASP A 261 -30.31 5.81 9.36
CA ASP A 261 -29.86 5.07 10.55
C ASP A 261 -30.56 3.72 10.73
N THR A 262 -31.73 3.54 10.12
CA THR A 262 -32.43 2.25 10.14
C THR A 262 -31.76 1.18 9.26
N ILE A 263 -30.81 1.57 8.41
CA ILE A 263 -30.21 0.73 7.38
C ILE A 263 -28.87 0.14 7.84
N VAL A 264 -28.06 0.92 8.56
CA VAL A 264 -26.75 0.47 9.09
C VAL A 264 -26.60 0.93 10.54
N ASN A 265 -26.42 -0.01 11.47
CA ASN A 265 -26.05 0.30 12.85
C ASN A 265 -24.53 0.51 12.95
N LEU A 266 -24.10 1.72 12.60
CA LEU A 266 -22.68 2.12 12.63
C LEU A 266 -22.07 2.06 14.04
N ASP A 267 -22.87 2.30 15.08
CA ASP A 267 -22.39 2.30 16.46
C ASP A 267 -21.79 0.96 16.85
N ASN A 268 -22.38 -0.16 16.39
CA ASN A 268 -21.82 -1.49 16.60
C ASN A 268 -20.44 -1.66 15.95
N HIS A 269 -20.24 -1.09 14.76
CA HIS A 269 -18.96 -1.14 14.04
C HIS A 269 -17.88 -0.26 14.71
N LEU A 270 -18.29 0.91 15.22
CA LEU A 270 -17.38 1.91 15.77
C LEU A 270 -17.14 1.77 17.28
N ALA A 271 -17.97 1.01 18.01
CA ALA A 271 -17.82 0.78 19.46
C ALA A 271 -16.43 0.29 19.92
N PRO A 272 -15.71 -0.57 19.16
CA PRO A 272 -14.33 -0.94 19.51
C PRO A 272 -13.34 0.25 19.47
N LEU A 273 -13.63 1.29 18.69
CA LEU A 273 -12.78 2.47 18.56
C LEU A 273 -12.96 3.44 19.73
N THR A 274 -14.17 3.55 20.26
CA THR A 274 -14.50 4.44 21.38
C THR A 274 -14.10 3.87 22.73
N SER A 275 -14.13 2.53 22.89
CA SER A 275 -13.70 1.84 24.13
C SER A 275 -12.18 1.79 24.32
N THR A 276 -11.39 1.91 23.25
CA THR A 276 -9.92 1.92 23.30
C THR A 276 -9.31 3.32 23.39
N ALA A 277 -10.13 4.37 23.31
CA ALA A 277 -9.71 5.74 23.51
C ALA A 277 -9.57 6.01 25.02
N SER A 278 -8.35 5.95 25.54
CA SER A 278 -8.09 6.43 26.90
C SER A 278 -8.49 7.91 26.98
N PRO A 279 -9.37 8.35 27.91
CA PRO A 279 -9.93 9.70 27.93
C PRO A 279 -8.92 10.83 28.26
N ALA A 280 -7.62 10.57 28.24
CA ALA A 280 -6.60 11.42 28.85
C ALA A 280 -5.29 11.53 28.06
N GLU A 281 -5.30 11.38 26.73
CA GLU A 281 -4.14 11.78 25.92
C GLU A 281 -4.34 13.20 25.39
N PRO A 282 -3.55 14.19 25.83
CA PRO A 282 -3.53 15.48 25.17
C PRO A 282 -3.11 15.23 23.72
N TRP A 283 -3.98 15.57 22.77
CA TRP A 283 -3.66 15.60 21.36
C TRP A 283 -2.51 16.59 21.15
N ALA A 284 -1.27 16.15 21.33
CA ALA A 284 -0.14 16.89 20.85
C ALA A 284 -0.41 17.11 19.37
N ALA A 285 -0.53 18.37 18.96
CA ALA A 285 -0.78 18.74 17.57
C ALA A 285 0.33 18.16 16.72
N VAL A 286 0.12 16.95 16.18
CA VAL A 286 1.10 16.32 15.29
C VAL A 286 1.15 17.22 14.08
N THR A 287 2.29 17.85 13.84
CA THR A 287 2.46 18.67 12.64
C THR A 287 2.55 17.74 11.44
N ALA A 288 1.91 18.11 10.34
CA ALA A 288 2.00 17.39 9.08
C ALA A 288 2.16 18.36 7.93
N ALA A 289 2.73 17.87 6.84
CA ALA A 289 2.83 18.54 5.56
C ALA A 289 2.05 17.75 4.51
N THR A 290 1.22 18.43 3.73
CA THR A 290 0.69 17.89 2.47
C THR A 290 1.75 18.07 1.39
N LEU A 291 2.00 17.00 0.63
CA LEU A 291 2.97 17.01 -0.45
C LEU A 291 2.26 17.12 -1.80
N THR A 292 2.78 17.95 -2.68
CA THR A 292 2.39 18.04 -4.09
C THR A 292 3.61 17.82 -4.97
N THR A 293 3.46 17.08 -6.05
CA THR A 293 4.55 16.86 -7.00
C THR A 293 4.64 18.03 -7.98
N ASP A 294 5.83 18.63 -8.11
CA ASP A 294 6.12 19.63 -9.15
C ASP A 294 6.09 18.95 -10.53
N PRO A 295 5.23 19.40 -11.47
CA PRO A 295 5.05 18.75 -12.76
C PRO A 295 6.25 18.88 -13.71
N ARG A 296 7.20 19.80 -13.49
CA ARG A 296 8.43 19.91 -14.30
C ARG A 296 9.57 19.06 -13.75
N THR A 297 9.69 18.98 -12.42
CA THR A 297 10.85 18.38 -11.76
C THR A 297 10.58 17.00 -11.20
N GLY A 298 9.31 16.65 -10.96
CA GLY A 298 8.90 15.45 -10.24
C GLY A 298 9.14 15.52 -8.73
N GLU A 299 9.53 16.67 -8.18
CA GLU A 299 9.86 16.81 -6.76
C GLU A 299 8.61 17.03 -5.89
N ALA A 300 8.53 16.33 -4.76
CA ALA A 300 7.51 16.58 -3.74
C ALA A 300 7.82 17.90 -3.01
N GLN A 301 6.93 18.88 -3.16
CA GLN A 301 6.95 20.16 -2.46
C GLN A 301 5.88 20.20 -1.37
N VAL A 302 6.17 20.89 -0.28
CA VAL A 302 5.18 21.13 0.78
C VAL A 302 4.15 22.13 0.28
N ALA A 303 2.91 21.68 0.07
CA ALA A 303 1.80 22.53 -0.33
C ALA A 303 1.21 23.28 0.88
N GLN A 304 1.03 22.57 1.99
CA GLN A 304 0.50 23.13 3.23
C GLN A 304 1.09 22.37 4.42
N ALA A 305 1.44 23.09 5.48
CA ALA A 305 1.84 22.51 6.76
C ALA A 305 0.93 23.00 7.89
N GLY A 306 0.62 22.13 8.86
CA GLY A 306 -0.29 22.46 9.95
C GLY A 306 -0.56 21.28 10.88
N ASN A 307 -1.61 21.37 11.68
CA ASN A 307 -2.06 20.27 12.54
C ASN A 307 -2.63 19.13 11.67
N ALA A 308 -2.12 17.91 11.86
CA ALA A 308 -2.49 16.74 11.06
C ALA A 308 -3.98 16.40 11.14
N ALA A 309 -4.60 16.50 12.31
CA ALA A 309 -6.02 16.23 12.49
C ALA A 309 -6.89 17.23 11.74
N GLN A 310 -6.54 18.52 11.81
CA GLN A 310 -7.25 19.57 11.08
C GLN A 310 -7.11 19.41 9.56
N LEU A 311 -5.91 19.09 9.08
CA LEU A 311 -5.67 18.85 7.65
C LEU A 311 -6.43 17.62 7.14
N LEU A 312 -6.40 16.50 7.88
CA LEU A 312 -7.17 15.31 7.51
C LEU A 312 -8.67 15.55 7.53
N ALA A 313 -9.18 16.22 8.56
CA ALA A 313 -10.59 16.58 8.65
C ALA A 313 -11.01 17.47 7.46
N HIS A 314 -10.18 18.44 7.08
CA HIS A 314 -10.44 19.28 5.93
C HIS A 314 -10.47 18.49 4.61
N LEU A 315 -9.46 17.66 4.36
CA LEU A 315 -9.37 16.84 3.14
C LEU A 315 -10.54 15.85 3.03
N THR A 316 -10.93 15.22 4.14
CA THR A 316 -11.95 14.17 4.15
C THR A 316 -13.38 14.66 4.15
N ARG A 317 -13.64 15.95 4.39
CA ARG A 317 -14.96 16.56 4.10
C ARG A 317 -15.25 16.60 2.61
N GLY A 318 -14.22 16.76 1.77
CA GLY A 318 -14.32 16.61 0.32
C GLY A 318 -14.10 15.17 -0.13
N SER A 319 -14.19 14.93 -1.44
CA SER A 319 -13.78 13.67 -2.05
C SER A 319 -12.26 13.65 -2.17
N ALA A 320 -11.60 12.83 -1.37
CA ALA A 320 -10.14 12.76 -1.31
C ALA A 320 -9.66 11.35 -0.94
N ASN A 321 -8.71 10.84 -1.70
CA ASN A 321 -7.94 9.66 -1.32
C ASN A 321 -6.62 10.14 -0.70
N VAL A 322 -6.35 9.77 0.55
CA VAL A 322 -5.23 10.30 1.34
C VAL A 322 -4.35 9.16 1.81
N LEU A 323 -3.04 9.28 1.64
CA LEU A 323 -2.06 8.41 2.26
C LEU A 323 -1.33 9.16 3.39
N VAL A 324 -1.42 8.61 4.60
CA VAL A 324 -0.73 9.13 5.79
C VAL A 324 0.58 8.37 5.99
N THR A 325 1.69 9.10 6.00
CA THR A 325 3.04 8.55 6.17
C THR A 325 3.75 9.16 7.39
N GLY A 326 4.66 8.41 7.99
CA GLY A 326 5.50 8.88 9.12
C GLY A 326 6.15 7.72 9.87
N ARG A 327 7.18 8.01 10.66
CA ARG A 327 7.94 7.00 11.42
C ARG A 327 7.07 6.17 12.37
N PRO A 328 7.47 4.96 12.77
CA PRO A 328 6.78 4.20 13.83
C PRO A 328 6.59 5.05 15.10
N GLY A 329 5.46 4.88 15.80
CA GLY A 329 5.12 5.69 16.98
C GLY A 329 4.63 7.12 16.70
N SER A 330 4.58 7.58 15.44
CA SER A 330 4.16 8.94 15.07
C SER A 330 2.68 9.28 15.33
N GLY A 331 1.86 8.33 15.79
CA GLY A 331 0.44 8.53 16.10
C GLY A 331 -0.54 8.31 14.93
N LYS A 332 -0.09 7.72 13.81
CA LYS A 332 -0.92 7.45 12.61
C LYS A 332 -2.23 6.73 12.95
N SER A 333 -2.15 5.54 13.53
CA SER A 333 -3.34 4.74 13.85
C SER A 333 -4.25 5.47 14.85
N THR A 334 -3.70 6.17 15.84
CA THR A 334 -4.48 6.99 16.78
C THR A 334 -5.25 8.11 16.07
N LEU A 335 -4.58 8.83 15.17
CA LEU A 335 -5.17 9.90 14.37
C LEU A 335 -6.31 9.38 13.48
N LEU A 336 -6.09 8.24 12.84
CA LEU A 336 -7.08 7.59 11.97
C LEU A 336 -8.29 7.07 12.74
N ARG A 337 -8.09 6.52 13.95
CA ARG A 337 -9.19 6.10 14.83
C ARG A 337 -10.01 7.29 15.30
N ALA A 338 -9.36 8.39 15.71
CA ALA A 338 -10.04 9.62 16.10
C ALA A 338 -10.89 10.17 14.94
N LEU A 339 -10.32 10.21 13.73
CA LEU A 339 -11.03 10.63 12.52
C LEU A 339 -12.25 9.74 12.21
N ALA A 340 -12.12 8.43 12.36
CA ALA A 340 -13.23 7.49 12.14
C ALA A 340 -14.31 7.57 13.25
N ALA A 341 -13.93 7.96 14.46
CA ALA A 341 -14.84 8.09 15.60
C ALA A 341 -15.61 9.43 15.60
N ASP A 342 -15.09 10.46 14.94
CA ASP A 342 -15.67 11.80 14.90
C ASP A 342 -16.91 11.86 13.99
N PRO A 343 -18.13 12.12 14.52
CA PRO A 343 -19.35 12.18 13.72
C PRO A 343 -19.48 13.46 12.88
N GLU A 344 -18.69 14.50 13.15
CA GLU A 344 -18.73 15.77 12.42
C GLU A 344 -18.02 15.71 11.06
N ILE A 345 -17.21 14.68 10.82
CA ILE A 345 -16.45 14.53 9.56
C ILE A 345 -17.37 14.09 8.43
N ARG A 346 -18.01 12.94 8.61
CA ARG A 346 -18.98 12.34 7.70
C ARG A 346 -19.91 11.46 8.51
N ARG A 347 -21.13 11.31 8.02
CA ARG A 347 -22.12 10.44 8.64
C ARG A 347 -21.67 8.97 8.63
N PHE A 348 -21.48 8.40 7.44
CA PHE A 348 -21.01 7.02 7.28
C PHE A 348 -19.49 6.98 7.42
N ARG A 349 -19.01 6.21 8.39
CA ARG A 349 -17.58 6.08 8.69
C ARG A 349 -17.26 4.61 8.90
N PHE A 350 -16.28 4.13 8.17
CA PHE A 350 -15.84 2.75 8.24
C PHE A 350 -14.35 2.73 8.54
N TYR A 351 -13.97 1.99 9.57
CA TYR A 351 -12.58 1.74 9.92
C TYR A 351 -12.25 0.26 9.73
N PHE A 352 -11.15 -0.02 9.05
CA PHE A 352 -10.60 -1.35 8.85
C PHE A 352 -9.13 -1.36 9.24
N ASP A 353 -8.77 -2.22 10.20
CA ASP A 353 -7.37 -2.50 10.54
C ASP A 353 -6.89 -3.66 9.67
N LEU A 354 -6.12 -3.39 8.63
CA LEU A 354 -5.64 -4.43 7.72
C LEU A 354 -4.54 -5.29 8.34
N GLY A 355 -3.97 -4.90 9.49
CA GLY A 355 -3.11 -5.78 10.28
C GLY A 355 -3.85 -6.95 10.95
N LEU A 356 -5.19 -6.91 10.98
CA LEU A 356 -6.04 -8.02 11.48
C LEU A 356 -6.66 -8.84 10.34
N LYS A 357 -6.45 -8.43 9.08
CA LYS A 357 -6.95 -9.14 7.91
C LYS A 357 -6.11 -10.41 7.70
N PRO A 358 -6.73 -11.61 7.67
CA PRO A 358 -6.07 -12.83 7.18
C PRO A 358 -5.47 -12.59 5.79
N LYS A 359 -4.27 -13.10 5.56
CA LYS A 359 -3.49 -12.77 4.37
C LYS A 359 -4.16 -13.26 3.08
N ASP A 360 -4.75 -14.45 3.14
CA ASP A 360 -5.44 -15.17 2.07
C ASP A 360 -6.91 -14.76 1.88
N GLU A 361 -7.51 -14.03 2.82
CA GLU A 361 -8.87 -13.50 2.69
C GLU A 361 -8.84 -12.23 1.82
N PRO A 362 -9.66 -12.08 0.77
CA PRO A 362 -9.75 -10.83 0.03
C PRO A 362 -10.39 -9.73 0.88
N PHE A 363 -10.09 -8.47 0.59
CA PHE A 363 -10.62 -7.32 1.33
C PHE A 363 -12.15 -7.27 1.34
N SER A 364 -12.79 -7.71 0.25
CA SER A 364 -14.25 -7.78 0.15
C SER A 364 -14.88 -8.68 1.21
N GLU A 365 -14.32 -9.87 1.42
CA GLU A 365 -14.77 -10.82 2.44
C GLU A 365 -14.46 -10.32 3.84
N TYR A 366 -13.26 -9.78 4.05
CA TYR A 366 -12.87 -9.17 5.32
C TYR A 366 -13.82 -8.04 5.74
N ALA A 367 -14.12 -7.13 4.82
CA ALA A 367 -15.03 -6.03 5.06
C ALA A 367 -16.47 -6.53 5.28
N ALA A 368 -16.96 -7.48 4.47
CA ALA A 368 -18.28 -8.08 4.66
C ALA A 368 -18.44 -8.68 6.05
N ARG A 369 -17.44 -9.45 6.50
CA ARG A 369 -17.43 -10.12 7.80
C ARG A 369 -17.46 -9.14 8.98
N LEU A 370 -16.72 -8.03 8.88
CA LEU A 370 -16.71 -6.99 9.92
C LEU A 370 -17.99 -6.17 9.94
N LEU A 371 -18.62 -5.93 8.79
CA LEU A 371 -19.82 -5.12 8.69
C LEU A 371 -21.12 -5.91 8.92
N ALA A 372 -21.13 -7.23 8.75
CA ALA A 372 -22.32 -8.06 8.92
C ALA A 372 -23.02 -7.88 10.29
N PRO A 373 -22.33 -7.71 11.43
CA PRO A 373 -22.97 -7.44 12.73
C PRO A 373 -23.65 -6.06 12.83
N ALA A 374 -23.24 -5.10 11.99
CA ALA A 374 -23.87 -3.77 11.89
C ALA A 374 -25.14 -3.78 11.01
N MET A 375 -25.47 -4.91 10.38
CA MET A 375 -26.59 -5.04 9.46
C MET A 375 -27.76 -5.84 10.04
N THR A 376 -28.96 -5.60 9.49
CA THR A 376 -30.12 -6.45 9.75
C THR A 376 -29.85 -7.89 9.29
N SER A 377 -30.51 -8.87 9.92
CA SER A 377 -30.35 -10.30 9.54
C SER A 377 -30.64 -10.59 8.07
N ALA A 378 -31.54 -9.83 7.44
CA ALA A 378 -31.94 -10.02 6.05
C ALA A 378 -30.90 -9.49 5.05
N ASP A 379 -30.07 -8.53 5.46
CA ASP A 379 -29.17 -7.80 4.56
C ASP A 379 -27.69 -8.11 4.79
N ARG A 380 -27.34 -8.97 5.76
CA ARG A 380 -25.95 -9.34 6.08
C ARG A 380 -25.13 -9.79 4.88
N SER A 381 -25.73 -10.52 3.93
CA SER A 381 -25.03 -11.01 2.74
C SER A 381 -24.68 -9.90 1.74
N ARG A 382 -25.25 -8.70 1.89
CA ARG A 382 -25.05 -7.52 1.03
C ARG A 382 -24.26 -6.42 1.73
N ALA A 383 -23.62 -6.72 2.87
CA ALA A 383 -22.91 -5.72 3.66
C ALA A 383 -21.79 -5.02 2.89
N TYR A 384 -21.03 -5.79 2.10
CA TYR A 384 -19.98 -5.23 1.28
C TYR A 384 -20.53 -4.39 0.10
N ASP A 385 -21.58 -4.86 -0.56
CA ASP A 385 -22.21 -4.11 -1.66
C ASP A 385 -22.73 -2.76 -1.19
N LEU A 386 -23.38 -2.74 -0.02
CA LEU A 386 -23.85 -1.50 0.61
C LEU A 386 -22.68 -0.58 0.95
N PHE A 387 -21.64 -1.11 1.58
CA PHE A 387 -20.44 -0.35 1.91
C PHE A 387 -19.81 0.28 0.65
N LEU A 388 -19.67 -0.49 -0.43
CA LEU A 388 -19.16 0.01 -1.70
C LEU A 388 -20.05 1.11 -2.29
N TYR A 389 -21.36 0.96 -2.21
CA TYR A 389 -22.31 1.99 -2.66
C TYR A 389 -22.13 3.30 -1.88
N LEU A 390 -22.05 3.23 -0.55
CA LEU A 390 -21.86 4.41 0.31
C LEU A 390 -20.52 5.11 0.05
N ILE A 391 -19.45 4.35 -0.16
CA ILE A 391 -18.14 4.91 -0.49
C ILE A 391 -18.14 5.56 -1.87
N ARG A 392 -18.67 4.88 -2.90
CA ARG A 392 -18.65 5.38 -4.29
C ARG A 392 -19.61 6.53 -4.54
N SER A 393 -20.66 6.66 -3.73
CA SER A 393 -21.57 7.82 -3.73
C SER A 393 -20.97 9.05 -3.06
N GLY A 394 -19.77 8.94 -2.48
CA GLY A 394 -19.14 10.03 -1.74
C GLY A 394 -19.88 10.40 -0.47
N THR A 395 -20.62 9.48 0.13
CA THR A 395 -21.35 9.70 1.40
C THR A 395 -20.61 9.15 2.61
N ALA A 396 -19.63 8.25 2.39
CA ALA A 396 -18.87 7.61 3.46
C ALA A 396 -17.38 7.99 3.47
N LEU A 397 -16.80 7.95 4.67
CA LEU A 397 -15.37 7.90 4.92
C LEU A 397 -14.95 6.44 5.11
N CYS A 398 -13.93 5.98 4.38
CA CYS A 398 -13.25 4.72 4.65
C CYS A 398 -11.84 4.98 5.18
N VAL A 399 -11.53 4.45 6.34
CA VAL A 399 -10.20 4.47 6.95
C VAL A 399 -9.61 3.07 6.88
N LEU A 400 -8.51 2.94 6.13
CA LEU A 400 -7.72 1.72 5.99
C LEU A 400 -6.40 1.91 6.77
N ASP A 401 -6.34 1.38 7.98
CA ASP A 401 -5.15 1.42 8.82
C ASP A 401 -4.26 0.20 8.53
N ALA A 402 -2.93 0.36 8.65
CA ALA A 402 -1.96 -0.71 8.50
C ALA A 402 -2.00 -1.46 7.15
N VAL A 403 -2.15 -0.74 6.03
CA VAL A 403 -2.30 -1.34 4.69
C VAL A 403 -1.13 -2.26 4.32
N ASP A 404 0.07 -1.84 4.68
CA ASP A 404 1.32 -2.58 4.52
C ASP A 404 1.39 -3.88 5.34
N GLU A 405 0.56 -4.04 6.37
CA GLU A 405 0.44 -5.28 7.12
C GLU A 405 -0.58 -6.24 6.51
N GLY A 406 -1.48 -5.76 5.64
CA GLY A 406 -2.50 -6.57 4.96
C GLY A 406 -2.03 -7.32 3.72
N VAL A 407 -0.79 -7.06 3.26
CA VAL A 407 -0.20 -7.71 2.07
C VAL A 407 0.18 -9.16 2.35
N GLU A 408 -0.09 -10.06 1.42
CA GLU A 408 0.31 -11.48 1.51
C GLU A 408 1.82 -11.67 1.61
N GLU A 409 2.57 -10.83 0.92
CA GLU A 409 4.02 -10.83 0.90
C GLU A 409 4.51 -9.38 0.88
N SER A 410 5.59 -9.11 1.61
CA SER A 410 6.22 -7.78 1.67
C SER A 410 7.11 -7.56 0.46
N SER A 411 6.47 -7.55 -0.70
CA SER A 411 7.07 -7.30 -2.00
C SER A 411 6.24 -6.27 -2.75
N PRO A 412 6.82 -5.58 -3.76
CA PRO A 412 6.04 -4.73 -4.65
C PRO A 412 4.85 -5.47 -5.29
N ALA A 413 5.00 -6.76 -5.61
CA ALA A 413 3.93 -7.56 -6.20
C ALA A 413 2.78 -7.83 -5.20
N GLY A 414 3.10 -8.19 -3.96
CA GLY A 414 2.09 -8.37 -2.90
C GLY A 414 1.32 -7.09 -2.62
N PHE A 415 2.01 -5.95 -2.63
CA PHE A 415 1.35 -4.64 -2.49
C PHE A 415 0.45 -4.30 -3.67
N LEU A 416 0.89 -4.54 -4.91
CA LEU A 416 0.06 -4.33 -6.10
C LEU A 416 -1.20 -5.19 -6.07
N ARG A 417 -1.11 -6.46 -5.65
CA ARG A 417 -2.28 -7.34 -5.49
C ARG A 417 -3.28 -6.78 -4.47
N LEU A 418 -2.81 -6.37 -3.28
CA LEU A 418 -3.67 -5.73 -2.29
C LEU A 418 -4.29 -4.45 -2.85
N PHE A 419 -3.53 -3.64 -3.58
CA PHE A 419 -4.04 -2.41 -4.18
C PHE A 419 -5.10 -2.69 -5.25
N THR A 420 -4.96 -3.75 -6.05
CA THR A 420 -6.01 -4.22 -6.98
C THR A 420 -7.28 -4.53 -6.21
N ASP A 421 -7.16 -5.23 -5.09
CA ASP A 421 -8.29 -5.61 -4.25
C ASP A 421 -8.97 -4.38 -3.61
N LEU A 422 -8.17 -3.40 -3.17
CA LEU A 422 -8.66 -2.12 -2.65
C LEU A 422 -9.18 -1.16 -3.73
N ALA A 423 -8.88 -1.38 -5.01
CA ALA A 423 -9.31 -0.50 -6.09
C ALA A 423 -10.84 -0.38 -6.17
N ALA A 424 -11.58 -1.36 -5.65
CA ALA A 424 -13.03 -1.30 -5.60
C ALA A 424 -13.58 -0.14 -4.75
N VAL A 425 -12.87 0.29 -3.69
CA VAL A 425 -13.27 1.41 -2.82
C VAL A 425 -12.72 2.76 -3.27
N LEU A 426 -11.81 2.77 -4.25
CA LEU A 426 -11.14 3.97 -4.73
C LEU A 426 -11.89 4.56 -5.94
N SER A 427 -12.39 5.79 -5.81
CA SER A 427 -13.03 6.55 -6.88
C SER A 427 -12.69 8.05 -6.78
N ALA A 428 -13.14 8.84 -7.76
CA ALA A 428 -13.03 10.30 -7.69
C ALA A 428 -13.95 10.92 -6.62
N GLU A 429 -14.99 10.19 -6.21
CA GLU A 429 -15.98 10.64 -5.22
C GLU A 429 -15.71 10.07 -3.82
N SER A 430 -14.83 9.07 -3.71
CA SER A 430 -14.55 8.42 -2.43
C SER A 430 -13.72 9.31 -1.51
N ALA A 431 -14.02 9.23 -0.21
CA ALA A 431 -13.12 9.71 0.84
C ALA A 431 -12.46 8.49 1.50
N VAL A 432 -11.22 8.20 1.10
CA VAL A 432 -10.45 7.04 1.62
C VAL A 432 -9.16 7.54 2.24
N VAL A 433 -8.92 7.21 3.51
CA VAL A 433 -7.67 7.51 4.21
C VAL A 433 -6.95 6.21 4.49
N MET A 434 -5.71 6.12 4.01
CA MET A 434 -4.84 4.96 4.18
C MET A 434 -3.64 5.33 5.05
N SER A 435 -3.14 4.39 5.84
CA SER A 435 -1.82 4.54 6.47
C SER A 435 -1.01 3.25 6.39
N SER A 436 0.32 3.39 6.50
CA SER A 436 1.19 2.25 6.79
C SER A 436 1.66 2.27 8.24
N ARG A 437 1.93 1.11 8.84
CA ARG A 437 2.57 1.02 10.17
C ARG A 437 4.08 0.85 10.05
N VAL A 438 4.52 0.08 9.06
CA VAL A 438 5.88 -0.12 8.59
C VAL A 438 6.16 0.87 7.48
N SER A 439 7.39 1.41 7.43
CA SER A 439 7.79 2.46 6.48
C SER A 439 7.82 2.02 5.00
N PHE A 440 7.42 0.79 4.66
CA PHE A 440 7.49 0.24 3.29
C PHE A 440 6.85 1.15 2.22
N LEU A 441 5.70 1.77 2.50
CA LEU A 441 5.06 2.69 1.55
C LEU A 441 5.83 4.00 1.35
N ALA A 442 6.52 4.46 2.39
CA ALA A 442 7.40 5.63 2.33
C ALA A 442 8.75 5.31 1.68
N ASP A 443 9.19 4.05 1.79
CA ASP A 443 10.53 3.62 1.39
C ASP A 443 10.57 3.07 -0.03
N SER A 444 9.51 2.42 -0.53
CA SER A 444 9.49 1.89 -1.91
C SER A 444 9.35 3.01 -2.96
N PRO A 445 10.31 3.16 -3.89
CA PRO A 445 10.20 4.13 -4.98
C PRO A 445 9.05 3.81 -5.94
N GLN A 446 8.75 2.54 -6.19
CA GLN A 446 7.67 2.11 -7.10
C GLN A 446 6.30 2.43 -6.51
N VAL A 447 6.13 2.22 -5.20
CA VAL A 447 4.89 2.59 -4.49
C VAL A 447 4.74 4.10 -4.45
N ARG A 448 5.82 4.85 -4.20
CA ARG A 448 5.81 6.32 -4.30
C ARG A 448 5.42 6.80 -5.70
N GLN A 449 5.95 6.19 -6.77
CA GLN A 449 5.54 6.51 -8.15
C GLN A 449 4.08 6.17 -8.46
N LEU A 450 3.51 5.15 -7.81
CA LEU A 450 2.08 4.82 -7.93
C LEU A 450 1.20 5.89 -7.25
N LEU A 451 1.68 6.44 -6.14
CA LEU A 451 1.00 7.43 -5.30
C LEU A 451 1.21 8.88 -5.77
N ASP A 452 2.34 9.17 -6.43
CA ASP A 452 2.67 10.47 -6.98
C ASP A 452 1.88 10.71 -8.27
N SER A 453 1.17 11.83 -8.30
CA SER A 453 0.29 12.28 -9.39
C SER A 453 1.03 12.73 -10.67
N GLY A 454 2.30 12.35 -10.86
CA GLY A 454 3.17 12.82 -11.94
C GLY A 454 3.14 11.94 -13.20
N ALA A 455 3.56 12.53 -14.34
CA ALA A 455 3.69 11.89 -15.65
C ALA A 455 4.84 10.85 -15.75
N GLY A 456 5.39 10.40 -14.63
CA GLY A 456 6.62 9.60 -14.54
C GLY A 456 6.42 8.18 -14.03
N ARG A 457 5.30 7.52 -14.34
CA ARG A 457 5.16 6.07 -14.07
C ARG A 457 6.06 5.31 -15.03
N SER A 458 6.97 4.48 -14.49
CA SER A 458 7.81 3.62 -15.35
C SER A 458 6.94 2.68 -16.17
N GLU A 459 7.36 2.38 -17.40
CA GLU A 459 6.67 1.43 -18.30
C GLU A 459 6.48 0.06 -17.64
N GLN A 460 7.50 -0.39 -16.88
CA GLN A 460 7.46 -1.61 -16.11
C GLN A 460 6.38 -1.61 -15.00
N LEU A 461 6.17 -0.48 -14.31
CA LEU A 461 5.12 -0.37 -13.29
C LEU A 461 3.73 -0.38 -13.96
N VAL A 462 3.58 0.29 -15.10
CA VAL A 462 2.34 0.30 -15.89
C VAL A 462 1.98 -1.11 -16.38
N GLU A 463 2.95 -1.86 -16.92
CA GLU A 463 2.76 -3.25 -17.34
C GLU A 463 2.36 -4.15 -16.16
N GLN A 464 3.01 -3.99 -15.00
CA GLN A 464 2.67 -4.74 -13.79
C GLN A 464 1.25 -4.43 -13.30
N MET A 465 0.81 -3.17 -13.36
CA MET A 465 -0.56 -2.80 -13.00
C MET A 465 -1.56 -3.50 -13.91
N TYR A 466 -1.37 -3.44 -15.24
CA TYR A 466 -2.25 -4.13 -16.18
C TYR A 466 -2.25 -5.65 -15.99
N ALA A 467 -1.08 -6.26 -15.73
CA ALA A 467 -0.96 -7.69 -15.46
C ALA A 467 -1.75 -8.13 -14.19
N ASN A 468 -1.90 -7.21 -13.23
CA ASN A 468 -2.69 -7.42 -12.02
C ASN A 468 -4.12 -6.86 -12.12
N GLY A 469 -4.60 -6.54 -13.33
CA GLY A 469 -5.98 -6.07 -13.58
C GLY A 469 -6.26 -4.61 -13.18
N LEU A 470 -5.24 -3.83 -12.83
CA LEU A 470 -5.35 -2.41 -12.52
C LEU A 470 -5.13 -1.56 -13.78
N ASP A 471 -6.13 -0.78 -14.18
CA ASP A 471 -5.96 0.29 -15.17
C ASP A 471 -5.32 1.51 -14.48
N PRO A 472 -4.09 1.91 -14.84
CA PRO A 472 -3.42 3.06 -14.25
C PRO A 472 -4.20 4.37 -14.40
N ALA A 473 -5.02 4.52 -15.45
CA ALA A 473 -5.87 5.70 -15.65
C ALA A 473 -7.07 5.74 -14.68
N ARG A 474 -7.38 4.63 -14.01
CA ARG A 474 -8.47 4.52 -13.03
C ARG A 474 -8.02 4.69 -11.59
N VAL A 475 -6.71 4.67 -11.32
CA VAL A 475 -6.17 4.91 -9.97
C VAL A 475 -6.35 6.40 -9.64
N PRO A 476 -7.18 6.75 -8.63
CA PRO A 476 -7.45 8.14 -8.32
C PRO A 476 -6.21 8.82 -7.73
N HIS A 477 -6.21 10.15 -7.77
CA HIS A 477 -5.14 10.95 -7.19
C HIS A 477 -5.09 10.77 -5.67
N PHE A 478 -3.88 10.54 -5.14
CA PHE A 478 -3.63 10.50 -3.70
C PHE A 478 -3.05 11.82 -3.22
N HIS A 479 -3.59 12.33 -2.12
CA HIS A 479 -2.91 13.32 -1.30
C HIS A 479 -1.97 12.60 -0.35
N VAL A 480 -0.68 12.93 -0.37
CA VAL A 480 0.27 12.41 0.63
C VAL A 480 0.33 13.38 1.80
N LEU A 481 -0.10 12.93 2.97
CA LEU A 481 0.03 13.65 4.23
C LEU A 481 1.19 13.04 5.02
N ARG A 482 2.33 13.74 5.06
CA ARG A 482 3.51 13.32 5.80
C ARG A 482 3.51 13.95 7.18
N LEU A 483 3.43 13.12 8.22
CA LEU A 483 3.62 13.58 9.59
C LEU A 483 5.06 14.06 9.74
N ALA A 484 5.24 15.20 10.41
CA ALA A 484 6.54 15.74 10.72
C ALA A 484 7.35 14.74 11.56
N GLU A 485 8.67 14.83 11.46
CA GLU A 485 9.60 14.00 12.22
C GLU A 485 10.11 14.82 13.41
N PRO A 486 9.38 14.88 14.54
CA PRO A 486 9.83 15.59 15.73
C PRO A 486 11.03 14.87 16.37
N GLU A 487 11.74 15.55 17.26
CA GLU A 487 12.80 14.95 18.09
C GLU A 487 12.33 13.70 18.86
N ALA A 488 11.06 13.69 19.29
CA ALA A 488 10.41 12.53 19.89
C ALA A 488 8.97 12.38 19.38
N THR A 489 8.63 11.17 18.97
CA THR A 489 7.30 10.73 18.56
C THR A 489 6.31 10.77 19.73
N PRO A 490 4.99 10.84 19.45
CA PRO A 490 3.96 10.71 20.48
C PRO A 490 4.12 9.47 21.36
N LEU A 491 4.47 8.31 20.78
CA LEU A 491 4.71 7.09 21.54
C LEU A 491 5.88 7.24 22.52
N GLU A 492 7.01 7.80 22.07
CA GLU A 492 8.18 8.03 22.92
C GLU A 492 7.86 9.01 24.06
N LYS A 493 7.16 10.11 23.77
CA LYS A 493 6.73 11.08 24.78
C LYS A 493 5.85 10.43 25.85
N ARG A 494 4.89 9.61 25.43
CA ARG A 494 3.98 8.89 26.33
C ARG A 494 4.75 7.92 27.22
N LEU A 495 5.59 7.06 26.63
CA LEU A 495 6.38 6.08 27.39
C LEU A 495 7.37 6.77 28.33
N THR A 496 8.01 7.87 27.90
CA THR A 496 8.90 8.66 28.76
C THR A 496 8.17 9.16 30.00
N ALA A 497 6.96 9.71 29.83
CA ALA A 497 6.13 10.20 30.92
C ALA A 497 5.62 9.06 31.84
N GLU A 498 5.12 7.98 31.25
CA GLU A 498 4.59 6.81 31.96
C GLU A 498 5.65 6.09 32.79
N LEU A 499 6.85 5.93 32.21
CA LEU A 499 8.00 5.28 32.84
C LEU A 499 8.81 6.23 33.75
N ARG A 500 8.53 7.54 33.69
CA ARG A 500 9.29 8.58 34.41
C ARG A 500 10.79 8.55 34.09
N LEU A 501 11.12 8.29 32.83
CA LEU A 501 12.50 8.26 32.34
C LEU A 501 12.98 9.64 31.86
N PRO A 502 14.30 9.88 31.77
CA PRO A 502 14.85 11.09 31.17
C PRO A 502 14.44 11.24 29.70
N SER A 503 14.37 12.49 29.21
CA SER A 503 14.18 12.76 27.77
C SER A 503 15.40 12.32 26.95
N GLY A 504 15.16 11.93 25.69
CA GLY A 504 16.22 11.57 24.74
C GLY A 504 16.60 10.09 24.71
N GLN A 505 15.86 9.24 25.43
CA GLN A 505 15.95 7.79 25.29
C GLN A 505 15.48 7.34 23.90
N SER A 506 16.09 6.30 23.37
CA SER A 506 15.67 5.70 22.11
C SER A 506 14.32 4.99 22.26
N LEU A 507 13.57 4.85 21.17
CA LEU A 507 12.35 4.04 21.18
C LEU A 507 12.61 2.60 21.66
N ALA A 508 13.77 2.01 21.36
CA ALA A 508 14.12 0.67 21.80
C ALA A 508 14.26 0.59 23.33
N GLU A 509 14.92 1.58 23.93
CA GLU A 509 15.09 1.70 25.38
C GLU A 509 13.73 1.86 26.08
N LEU A 510 12.87 2.75 25.57
CA LEU A 510 11.55 3.02 26.14
C LEU A 510 10.63 1.79 26.06
N LEU A 511 10.57 1.12 24.91
CA LEU A 511 9.78 -0.10 24.74
C LEU A 511 10.31 -1.23 25.63
N GLY A 512 11.64 -1.40 25.70
CA GLY A 512 12.29 -2.38 26.55
C GLY A 512 12.00 -2.16 28.03
N ALA A 513 12.12 -0.92 28.50
CA ALA A 513 11.80 -0.54 29.87
C ALA A 513 10.31 -0.73 30.21
N HIS A 514 9.42 -0.46 29.25
CA HIS A 514 8.00 -0.74 29.44
C HIS A 514 7.72 -2.23 29.58
N ILE A 515 8.26 -3.08 28.70
CA ILE A 515 8.13 -4.54 28.81
C ILE A 515 8.62 -5.03 30.18
N ALA A 516 9.83 -4.63 30.58
CA ALA A 516 10.42 -5.07 31.84
C ALA A 516 9.57 -4.64 33.05
N ARG A 517 9.12 -3.38 33.08
CA ARG A 517 8.27 -2.86 34.15
C ARG A 517 6.92 -3.58 34.22
N THR A 518 6.26 -3.77 33.09
CA THR A 518 4.99 -4.51 33.01
C THR A 518 5.14 -5.91 33.58
N LEU A 519 6.20 -6.64 33.21
CA LEU A 519 6.46 -7.98 33.73
C LEU A 519 6.74 -7.99 35.24
N VAL A 520 7.51 -7.03 35.75
CA VAL A 520 7.82 -6.92 37.19
C VAL A 520 6.58 -6.61 38.02
N GLU A 521 5.76 -5.64 37.58
CA GLU A 521 4.53 -5.25 38.28
C GLU A 521 3.51 -6.41 38.38
N HIS A 522 3.57 -7.37 37.45
CA HIS A 522 2.71 -8.55 37.44
C HIS A 522 3.42 -9.83 37.94
N GLY A 523 4.60 -9.71 38.55
CA GLY A 523 5.30 -10.84 39.19
C GLY A 523 5.88 -11.88 38.23
N GLN A 524 6.17 -11.51 36.98
CA GLN A 524 6.62 -12.41 35.91
C GLN A 524 7.96 -11.97 35.24
N PRO A 525 9.00 -11.55 35.98
CA PRO A 525 10.25 -11.04 35.38
C PRO A 525 10.96 -12.10 34.51
N ASP A 526 10.83 -13.39 34.84
CA ASP A 526 11.48 -14.49 34.11
C ASP A 526 10.97 -14.66 32.68
N LEU A 527 9.77 -14.14 32.36
CA LEU A 527 9.22 -14.21 31.01
C LEU A 527 10.00 -13.34 30.03
N GLU A 528 10.72 -12.31 30.49
CA GLU A 528 11.42 -11.37 29.60
C GLU A 528 12.38 -12.09 28.64
N ARG A 529 13.06 -13.13 29.11
CA ARG A 529 13.99 -13.95 28.30
C ARG A 529 13.29 -14.83 27.27
N LYS A 530 12.02 -15.18 27.50
CA LYS A 530 11.23 -16.02 26.60
C LYS A 530 10.56 -15.19 25.49
N LEU A 531 10.22 -13.93 25.76
CA LEU A 531 9.46 -13.09 24.82
C LEU A 531 10.12 -12.97 23.42
N PRO A 532 11.45 -12.77 23.27
CA PRO A 532 12.09 -12.72 21.95
C PRO A 532 11.92 -14.01 21.16
N THR A 533 12.07 -15.17 21.81
CA THR A 533 11.91 -16.49 21.16
C THR A 533 10.47 -16.76 20.74
N VAL A 534 9.48 -16.30 21.51
CA VAL A 534 8.06 -16.53 21.17
C VAL A 534 7.56 -15.51 20.14
N PHE A 535 7.68 -14.23 20.45
CA PHE A 535 7.07 -13.16 19.65
C PHE A 535 8.00 -12.67 18.53
N GLY A 536 9.31 -12.66 18.77
CA GLY A 536 10.31 -12.28 17.77
C GLY A 536 10.41 -13.31 16.65
N GLN A 537 10.53 -14.60 16.98
CA GLN A 537 10.49 -15.67 15.97
C GLN A 537 9.19 -15.63 15.17
N ALA A 538 8.05 -15.47 15.85
CA ALA A 538 6.75 -15.37 15.18
C ALA A 538 6.70 -14.19 14.20
N PHE A 539 7.29 -13.05 14.54
CA PHE A 539 7.38 -11.89 13.64
C PHE A 539 8.17 -12.21 12.37
N LEU A 540 9.32 -12.89 12.50
CA LEU A 540 10.15 -13.27 11.36
C LEU A 540 9.44 -14.25 10.41
N THR A 541 8.39 -14.94 10.88
CA THR A 541 7.50 -15.78 10.07
C THR A 541 6.17 -15.08 9.71
N ASP A 542 6.13 -13.75 9.76
CA ASP A 542 4.97 -12.87 9.53
C ASP A 542 3.70 -13.19 10.35
N ARG A 543 3.88 -13.67 11.59
CA ARG A 543 2.79 -13.92 12.54
C ARG A 543 2.69 -12.80 13.57
N ARG A 544 1.56 -12.07 13.56
CA ARG A 544 1.29 -10.91 14.44
C ARG A 544 0.08 -11.08 15.35
N VAL A 545 -0.79 -12.03 15.01
CA VAL A 545 -1.98 -12.37 15.77
C VAL A 545 -1.78 -13.73 16.44
N PHE A 546 -2.12 -13.81 17.72
CA PHE A 546 -1.89 -14.96 18.57
C PHE A 546 -3.18 -15.41 19.21
N SER A 547 -3.49 -16.71 19.12
CA SER A 547 -4.58 -17.28 19.91
C SER A 547 -4.16 -17.33 21.38
N LEU A 548 -5.13 -17.17 22.30
CA LEU A 548 -4.81 -17.23 23.73
C LEU A 548 -4.25 -18.60 24.13
N LEU A 549 -4.72 -19.64 23.45
CA LEU A 549 -4.28 -21.02 23.66
C LEU A 549 -2.82 -21.21 23.25
N ASP A 550 -2.39 -20.62 22.14
CA ASP A 550 -0.98 -20.70 21.71
C ASP A 550 -0.06 -19.94 22.67
N LEU A 551 -0.49 -18.76 23.13
CA LEU A 551 0.27 -18.02 24.14
C LEU A 551 0.39 -18.82 25.45
N PHE A 552 -0.68 -19.49 25.87
CA PHE A 552 -0.66 -20.39 27.02
C PHE A 552 0.34 -21.54 26.85
N ARG A 553 0.38 -22.17 25.66
CA ARG A 553 1.33 -23.25 25.36
C ARG A 553 2.79 -22.77 25.38
N HIS A 554 3.07 -21.59 24.82
CA HIS A 554 4.44 -21.10 24.65
C HIS A 554 5.00 -20.38 25.89
N LEU A 555 4.18 -19.62 26.60
CA LEU A 555 4.61 -18.85 27.78
C LEU A 555 4.45 -19.64 29.09
N GLY A 556 3.56 -20.63 29.10
CA GLY A 556 3.25 -21.47 30.26
C GLY A 556 2.13 -20.90 31.13
N ALA A 557 1.63 -21.72 32.07
CA ALA A 557 0.53 -21.36 32.96
C ALA A 557 0.86 -20.16 33.86
N ASP A 558 2.14 -19.99 34.24
CA ASP A 558 2.60 -18.89 35.09
C ASP A 558 2.44 -17.52 34.44
N ALA A 559 2.25 -17.46 33.10
CA ALA A 559 1.96 -16.24 32.37
C ALA A 559 0.50 -15.76 32.51
N PHE A 560 -0.39 -16.57 33.09
CA PHE A 560 -1.83 -16.34 33.19
C PHE A 560 -2.29 -16.39 34.66
N THR A 561 -3.11 -15.42 35.09
CA THR A 561 -3.72 -15.41 36.42
C THR A 561 -5.00 -16.28 36.44
N GLY A 562 -4.85 -17.58 36.15
CA GLY A 562 -5.95 -18.55 36.20
C GLY A 562 -5.78 -19.78 35.32
N ARG A 563 -6.67 -20.78 35.48
CA ARG A 563 -6.70 -22.00 34.63
C ARG A 563 -7.32 -21.78 33.24
N CYS A 564 -7.95 -20.62 33.01
CA CYS A 564 -8.59 -20.28 31.74
C CYS A 564 -7.88 -19.06 31.13
N PRO A 565 -7.54 -19.08 29.83
CA PRO A 565 -6.91 -17.93 29.19
C PRO A 565 -7.95 -16.80 29.02
N ASP A 566 -7.83 -15.75 29.82
CA ASP A 566 -8.55 -14.48 29.64
C ASP A 566 -7.53 -13.37 29.33
N LEU A 567 -7.94 -12.31 28.64
CA LEU A 567 -7.15 -11.11 28.32
C LEU A 567 -6.85 -10.29 29.58
N ASP A 568 -7.85 -10.12 30.44
CA ASP A 568 -7.74 -9.33 31.68
C ASP A 568 -6.93 -10.06 32.78
N ALA A 569 -6.68 -11.36 32.59
CA ALA A 569 -5.94 -12.21 33.51
C ALA A 569 -4.44 -12.35 33.13
N ARG A 570 -3.81 -11.32 32.54
CA ARG A 570 -2.43 -11.43 32.01
C ARG A 570 -1.49 -10.37 32.56
N GLY A 571 -0.25 -10.77 32.82
CA GLY A 571 0.84 -9.82 33.01
C GLY A 571 1.15 -9.00 31.76
N LEU A 572 0.88 -9.52 30.56
CA LEU A 572 1.12 -8.85 29.28
C LEU A 572 -0.05 -7.98 28.79
N ALA A 573 -1.17 -7.89 29.53
CA ALA A 573 -2.35 -7.15 29.09
C ALA A 573 -2.06 -5.70 28.66
N PRO A 574 -1.19 -4.92 29.34
CA PRO A 574 -0.86 -3.55 28.93
C PRO A 574 -0.15 -3.45 27.56
N LEU A 575 0.45 -4.55 27.09
CA LEU A 575 1.20 -4.63 25.84
C LEU A 575 0.36 -5.18 24.69
N LEU A 576 -0.79 -5.77 24.98
CA LEU A 576 -1.64 -6.48 24.02
C LEU A 576 -3.01 -5.82 23.88
N ARG A 577 -3.62 -6.01 22.71
CA ARG A 577 -5.00 -5.61 22.41
C ARG A 577 -5.79 -6.81 21.86
N PRO A 578 -7.12 -6.82 22.01
CA PRO A 578 -7.97 -7.81 21.35
C PRO A 578 -7.83 -7.76 19.82
N ALA A 579 -7.77 -8.94 19.19
CA ALA A 579 -7.74 -9.15 17.75
C ALA A 579 -8.85 -10.13 17.29
N GLY A 580 -9.75 -10.49 18.20
CA GLY A 580 -10.85 -11.44 18.02
C GLY A 580 -11.35 -11.90 19.39
N PRO A 581 -12.34 -12.81 19.45
CA PRO A 581 -12.87 -13.33 20.72
C PRO A 581 -11.81 -14.01 21.59
N ASP A 582 -10.87 -14.71 20.96
CA ASP A 582 -9.81 -15.52 21.56
C ASP A 582 -8.43 -15.23 20.93
N HIS A 583 -8.28 -14.06 20.32
CA HIS A 583 -7.05 -13.66 19.63
C HIS A 583 -6.57 -12.30 20.11
N VAL A 584 -5.25 -12.11 20.14
CA VAL A 584 -4.59 -10.87 20.54
C VAL A 584 -3.48 -10.48 19.58
N ALA A 585 -3.19 -9.19 19.54
CA ALA A 585 -2.03 -8.61 18.88
C ALA A 585 -1.38 -7.59 19.82
N PHE A 586 -0.16 -7.13 19.51
CA PHE A 586 0.41 -6.02 20.26
C PHE A 586 -0.40 -4.73 20.07
N VAL A 587 -0.44 -3.90 21.11
CA VAL A 587 -1.04 -2.56 21.04
C VAL A 587 -0.30 -1.72 20.00
N HIS A 588 1.00 -1.94 19.84
CA HIS A 588 1.84 -1.32 18.82
C HIS A 588 2.85 -2.33 18.23
N THR A 589 2.95 -2.43 16.91
CA THR A 589 3.82 -3.40 16.20
C THR A 589 5.29 -3.28 16.64
N ALA A 590 5.76 -2.08 16.98
CA ALA A 590 7.13 -1.86 17.47
C ALA A 590 7.55 -2.70 18.68
N TYR A 591 6.63 -3.14 19.55
CA TYR A 591 6.99 -4.09 20.62
C TYR A 591 7.45 -5.42 20.04
N GLN A 592 6.73 -5.93 19.04
CA GLN A 592 7.09 -7.18 18.38
C GLN A 592 8.36 -7.02 17.53
N GLU A 593 8.54 -5.88 16.87
CA GLU A 593 9.77 -5.56 16.13
C GLU A 593 11.00 -5.50 17.05
N LEU A 594 10.86 -4.92 18.25
CA LEU A 594 11.92 -4.93 19.26
C LEU A 594 12.26 -6.37 19.69
N LEU A 595 11.24 -7.20 19.91
CA LEU A 595 11.43 -8.61 20.28
C LEU A 595 12.05 -9.42 19.14
N ALA A 596 11.74 -9.11 17.88
CA ALA A 596 12.39 -9.68 16.71
C ALA A 596 13.86 -9.28 16.62
N ALA A 597 14.18 -8.01 16.86
CA ALA A 597 15.57 -7.53 16.94
C ALA A 597 16.33 -8.23 18.08
N ARG A 598 15.74 -8.34 19.27
CA ARG A 598 16.33 -9.07 20.41
C ARG A 598 16.56 -10.55 20.10
N HIS A 599 15.68 -11.16 19.31
CA HIS A 599 15.85 -12.54 18.84
C HIS A 599 17.01 -12.64 17.84
N LEU A 600 17.11 -11.73 16.87
CA LEU A 600 18.20 -11.69 15.89
C LEU A 600 19.56 -11.32 16.48
N ALA A 601 19.61 -10.70 17.66
CA ALA A 601 20.85 -10.45 18.37
C ALA A 601 21.60 -11.75 18.73
N ASP A 602 20.88 -12.86 18.96
CA ASP A 602 21.47 -14.18 19.14
C ASP A 602 21.96 -14.77 17.80
N PRO A 603 23.24 -15.17 17.67
CA PRO A 603 23.76 -15.77 16.44
C PRO A 603 23.04 -17.05 16.02
N GLY A 604 22.60 -17.88 16.97
CA GLY A 604 21.89 -19.13 16.70
C GLY A 604 20.53 -18.88 16.06
N ALA A 605 19.74 -18.00 16.66
CA ALA A 605 18.46 -17.53 16.17
C ALA A 605 18.57 -16.89 14.78
N ARG A 606 19.60 -16.07 14.56
CA ARG A 606 19.83 -15.45 13.26
C ARG A 606 20.21 -16.46 12.17
N ASN A 607 20.99 -17.48 12.52
CA ASN A 607 21.27 -18.59 11.62
C ASN A 607 19.99 -19.35 11.27
N ALA A 608 19.13 -19.66 12.26
CA ALA A 608 17.85 -20.29 12.00
C ALA A 608 16.92 -19.43 11.12
N ALA A 609 16.94 -18.10 11.31
CA ALA A 609 16.17 -17.16 10.49
C ALA A 609 16.61 -17.13 9.02
N ALA A 610 17.89 -17.43 8.73
CA ALA A 610 18.40 -17.57 7.37
C ALA A 610 17.77 -18.76 6.61
N ASP A 611 17.27 -19.75 7.35
CA ASP A 611 16.75 -21.01 6.82
C ASP A 611 15.21 -21.01 6.71
N ILE A 612 14.54 -19.90 7.04
CA ILE A 612 13.08 -19.76 6.90
C ILE A 612 12.67 -19.87 5.42
N PRO A 613 11.77 -20.80 5.04
CA PRO A 613 11.27 -20.91 3.68
C PRO A 613 10.59 -19.61 3.23
N GLY A 614 10.95 -19.11 2.04
CA GLY A 614 10.47 -17.81 1.54
C GLY A 614 11.23 -16.59 2.10
N GLY A 615 12.08 -16.77 3.10
CA GLY A 615 12.86 -15.73 3.77
C GLY A 615 12.16 -15.12 4.99
N ALA A 616 12.96 -14.68 5.96
CA ALA A 616 12.47 -14.00 7.16
C ALA A 616 11.82 -12.65 6.82
N PHE A 617 10.66 -12.35 7.43
CA PHE A 617 10.04 -11.04 7.38
C PHE A 617 10.81 -10.06 8.29
N ILE A 618 11.38 -9.01 7.70
CA ILE A 618 12.22 -8.03 8.40
C ILE A 618 11.85 -6.62 7.95
N THR A 619 11.66 -5.74 8.91
CA THR A 619 11.39 -4.33 8.68
C THR A 619 12.61 -3.48 8.96
N GLU A 620 12.63 -2.28 8.39
CA GLU A 620 13.65 -1.27 8.70
C GLU A 620 13.69 -0.93 10.19
N GLN A 621 12.56 -1.00 10.90
CA GLN A 621 12.51 -0.78 12.34
C GLN A 621 13.17 -1.92 13.13
N VAL A 622 13.01 -3.19 12.71
CA VAL A 622 13.75 -4.33 13.29
C VAL A 622 15.25 -4.13 13.11
N ARG A 623 15.69 -3.73 11.91
CA ARG A 623 17.10 -3.42 11.64
C ARG A 623 17.61 -2.28 12.53
N ALA A 624 16.88 -1.18 12.62
CA ALA A 624 17.25 -0.03 13.44
C ALA A 624 17.34 -0.41 14.94
N PHE A 625 16.40 -1.21 15.45
CA PHE A 625 16.49 -1.72 16.81
C PHE A 625 17.66 -2.66 17.03
N LEU A 626 18.00 -3.50 16.05
CA LEU A 626 19.16 -4.37 16.13
C LEU A 626 20.47 -3.57 16.13
N ALA A 627 20.55 -2.48 15.35
CA ALA A 627 21.69 -1.56 15.30
C ALA A 627 21.88 -0.75 16.60
N ASP A 628 20.80 -0.50 17.34
CA ASP A 628 20.85 0.20 18.64
C ASP A 628 21.25 -0.73 19.79
N MET A 629 21.22 -2.05 19.58
CA MET A 629 21.59 -3.01 20.62
C MET A 629 23.11 -3.09 20.82
N PRO A 630 23.59 -3.37 22.04
CA PRO A 630 25.00 -3.61 22.29
C PRO A 630 25.49 -4.80 21.45
N GLY A 631 26.31 -4.52 20.44
CA GLY A 631 26.93 -5.55 19.61
C GLY A 631 28.00 -6.35 20.36
N THR A 632 28.30 -7.55 19.87
CA THR A 632 29.53 -8.28 20.24
C THR A 632 30.75 -7.43 19.90
N PRO A 633 31.80 -7.38 20.75
CA PRO A 633 33.02 -6.65 20.44
C PRO A 633 33.59 -7.14 19.10
N GLU A 634 33.78 -6.21 18.17
CA GLU A 634 34.15 -6.52 16.79
C GLU A 634 35.68 -6.46 16.66
N ALA A 635 36.26 -7.46 15.97
CA ALA A 635 37.71 -7.66 15.89
C ALA A 635 38.37 -6.74 14.85
N ASP A 636 39.56 -6.22 15.13
CA ASP A 636 40.35 -5.41 14.17
C ASP A 636 41.31 -6.26 13.32
N ASP A 637 40.87 -7.45 12.92
CA ASP A 637 41.70 -8.43 12.19
C ASP A 637 41.31 -8.57 10.71
N CYS A 638 40.33 -7.79 10.25
CA CYS A 638 39.74 -7.84 8.91
C CYS A 638 39.12 -9.20 8.56
N VAL A 639 38.73 -10.01 9.55
CA VAL A 639 38.08 -11.30 9.33
C VAL A 639 36.57 -11.17 9.49
N LEU A 640 35.84 -11.46 8.43
CA LEU A 640 34.40 -11.69 8.47
C LEU A 640 34.17 -13.16 8.85
N PRO A 641 33.56 -13.47 10.00
CA PRO A 641 33.28 -14.86 10.39
C PRO A 641 32.18 -15.49 9.52
N ALA A 642 32.15 -16.82 9.48
CA ALA A 642 31.01 -17.54 8.93
C ALA A 642 29.77 -17.31 9.81
N GLY A 643 28.60 -17.19 9.19
CA GLY A 643 27.36 -16.94 9.90
C GLY A 643 26.31 -16.24 9.05
N ALA A 644 25.16 -15.97 9.68
CA ALA A 644 24.06 -15.24 9.07
C ALA A 644 24.20 -13.73 9.31
N PHE A 645 23.95 -12.95 8.27
CA PHE A 645 24.05 -11.48 8.28
C PHE A 645 22.82 -10.87 7.65
N LEU A 646 22.42 -9.72 8.20
CA LEU A 646 21.35 -8.89 7.64
C LEU A 646 21.91 -8.06 6.49
N VAL A 647 21.35 -8.24 5.29
CA VAL A 647 21.79 -7.64 4.02
C VAL A 647 20.61 -7.13 3.20
N GLY A 648 20.87 -6.34 2.17
CA GLY A 648 19.87 -5.71 1.32
C GLY A 648 19.46 -4.30 1.77
N PRO A 649 18.83 -3.53 0.88
CA PRO A 649 18.31 -2.19 1.18
C PRO A 649 17.08 -2.27 2.11
N ALA A 650 16.70 -1.15 2.72
CA ALA A 650 15.56 -1.04 3.66
C ALA A 650 14.24 -1.64 3.12
N GLU A 651 13.98 -1.44 1.82
CA GLU A 651 12.80 -1.98 1.11
C GLU A 651 12.85 -3.49 0.83
N ARG A 652 14.01 -4.14 1.03
CA ARG A 652 14.22 -5.57 0.79
C ARG A 652 15.34 -6.12 1.68
N LEU A 653 15.13 -6.06 2.99
CA LEU A 653 16.02 -6.66 3.96
C LEU A 653 15.94 -8.19 3.91
N LEU A 654 17.09 -8.84 4.02
CA LEU A 654 17.27 -10.28 3.89
C LEU A 654 18.28 -10.78 4.92
N ILE A 655 18.11 -11.99 5.42
CA ILE A 655 19.18 -12.70 6.12
C ILE A 655 19.86 -13.66 5.15
N ARG A 656 21.19 -13.61 5.07
CA ARG A 656 22.00 -14.45 4.18
C ARG A 656 23.22 -14.99 4.91
N ARG A 657 23.62 -16.20 4.54
CA ARG A 657 24.69 -16.94 5.20
C ARG A 657 26.01 -16.81 4.43
N VAL A 658 27.05 -16.35 5.13
CA VAL A 658 28.45 -16.47 4.72
C VAL A 658 28.94 -17.82 5.21
N GLN A 659 29.37 -18.67 4.27
CA GLN A 659 29.63 -20.09 4.55
C GLN A 659 30.97 -20.35 5.26
N ARG A 660 31.98 -19.52 4.97
CA ARG A 660 33.34 -19.68 5.50
C ARG A 660 33.87 -18.33 5.96
N PRO A 661 34.73 -18.30 6.99
CA PRO A 661 35.39 -17.07 7.37
C PRO A 661 36.29 -16.57 6.23
N VAL A 662 36.31 -15.27 6.03
CA VAL A 662 37.06 -14.64 4.95
C VAL A 662 37.79 -13.41 5.47
N ARG A 663 39.09 -13.31 5.16
CA ARG A 663 39.93 -12.17 5.51
C ARG A 663 39.95 -11.16 4.37
N PHE A 664 39.59 -9.93 4.66
CA PHE A 664 39.62 -8.83 3.72
C PHE A 664 40.97 -8.13 3.71
N ASP A 665 41.35 -7.62 2.54
CA ASP A 665 42.28 -6.51 2.49
C ASP A 665 41.69 -5.33 3.28
N ARG A 666 42.50 -4.74 4.17
CA ARG A 666 42.05 -3.62 5.01
C ARG A 666 41.57 -2.44 4.16
N HIS A 667 42.15 -2.22 2.99
CA HIS A 667 41.85 -1.10 2.09
C HIS A 667 41.72 -1.61 0.65
N ALA A 668 41.14 -0.80 -0.24
CA ALA A 668 41.18 -1.04 -1.68
C ALA A 668 42.62 -1.24 -2.19
N VAL A 669 42.77 -2.01 -3.28
CA VAL A 669 44.07 -2.21 -3.93
C VAL A 669 44.61 -0.87 -4.39
N THR A 670 45.84 -0.54 -4.00
CA THR A 670 46.46 0.74 -4.30
C THR A 670 47.19 0.74 -5.64
N VAL A 671 47.43 1.92 -6.21
CA VAL A 671 48.19 2.10 -7.46
C VAL A 671 49.57 1.43 -7.38
N VAL A 672 50.29 1.54 -6.25
CA VAL A 672 51.62 0.92 -6.13
C VAL A 672 51.56 -0.61 -6.17
N ARG A 673 50.54 -1.21 -5.55
CA ARG A 673 50.31 -2.66 -5.61
C ARG A 673 49.95 -3.09 -7.03
N TYR A 674 49.04 -2.37 -7.67
CA TYR A 674 48.64 -2.65 -9.04
C TYR A 674 49.79 -2.48 -10.05
N ARG A 675 50.68 -1.50 -9.84
CA ARG A 675 51.90 -1.31 -10.65
C ARG A 675 52.83 -2.52 -10.56
N ALA A 676 52.95 -3.14 -9.39
CA ALA A 676 53.73 -4.39 -9.25
C ALA A 676 53.14 -5.53 -10.09
N PHE A 677 51.81 -5.65 -10.15
CA PHE A 677 51.13 -6.59 -11.05
C PHE A 677 51.38 -6.26 -12.53
N LEU A 678 51.29 -4.98 -12.93
CA LEU A 678 51.59 -4.57 -14.31
C LEU A 678 53.01 -4.94 -14.75
N ASN A 679 53.98 -4.90 -13.83
CA ASN A 679 55.36 -5.31 -14.10
C ASN A 679 55.53 -6.84 -14.23
N ALA A 680 54.56 -7.62 -13.75
CA ALA A 680 54.55 -9.08 -13.79
C ALA A 680 53.78 -9.64 -14.99
N LEU A 681 53.17 -8.78 -15.82
CA LEU A 681 52.44 -9.18 -17.03
C LEU A 681 53.39 -9.63 -18.15
N ASP A 682 52.84 -10.41 -19.06
CA ASP A 682 53.51 -10.74 -20.31
C ASP A 682 53.59 -9.51 -21.24
N GLY A 683 54.46 -9.58 -22.25
CA GLY A 683 54.74 -8.43 -23.14
C GLY A 683 53.51 -7.91 -23.90
N ASP A 684 52.51 -8.76 -24.12
CA ASP A 684 51.22 -8.45 -24.75
C ASP A 684 50.15 -7.94 -23.75
N GLY A 685 50.46 -7.92 -22.45
CA GLY A 685 49.57 -7.45 -21.38
C GLY A 685 48.59 -8.51 -20.85
N THR A 686 48.78 -9.78 -21.22
CA THR A 686 48.10 -10.95 -20.64
C THR A 686 48.84 -11.47 -19.41
N SER A 687 48.29 -12.47 -18.72
CA SER A 687 48.94 -13.08 -17.57
C SER A 687 48.59 -14.56 -17.39
N ARG A 688 49.40 -15.27 -16.60
CA ARG A 688 49.05 -16.64 -16.16
C ARG A 688 47.89 -16.72 -15.17
N TRP A 689 47.40 -15.57 -14.68
CA TRP A 689 46.30 -15.45 -13.71
C TRP A 689 44.96 -15.10 -14.38
N ASP A 690 44.94 -15.12 -15.70
CA ASP A 690 43.80 -14.75 -16.52
C ASP A 690 42.58 -15.61 -16.21
N HIS A 691 41.40 -14.99 -16.23
CA HIS A 691 40.18 -15.74 -16.02
C HIS A 691 39.92 -16.66 -17.23
N PRO A 692 39.50 -17.93 -17.04
CA PRO A 692 39.26 -18.85 -18.14
C PRO A 692 38.31 -18.33 -19.22
N ASP A 693 37.24 -17.65 -18.80
CA ASP A 693 36.23 -17.05 -19.69
C ASP A 693 36.57 -15.62 -20.18
N GLN A 694 37.78 -15.10 -19.93
CA GLN A 694 38.10 -13.75 -20.40
C GLN A 694 38.20 -13.69 -21.93
N PRO A 695 37.72 -12.62 -22.58
CA PRO A 695 37.92 -12.45 -24.02
C PRO A 695 39.41 -12.39 -24.39
N ALA A 696 39.80 -13.04 -25.49
CA ALA A 696 41.20 -13.19 -25.92
C ALA A 696 41.96 -11.87 -26.18
N HIS A 697 41.26 -10.75 -26.35
CA HIS A 697 41.85 -9.43 -26.58
C HIS A 697 41.92 -8.56 -25.30
N THR A 698 41.58 -9.13 -24.15
CA THR A 698 41.63 -8.43 -22.86
C THR A 698 43.07 -8.22 -22.46
N THR A 699 43.44 -6.98 -22.12
CA THR A 699 44.73 -6.66 -21.49
C THR A 699 44.47 -6.12 -20.09
N HIS A 700 45.44 -6.27 -19.19
CA HIS A 700 45.29 -5.77 -17.82
C HIS A 700 45.77 -4.32 -17.62
N ARG A 701 46.13 -3.64 -18.72
CA ARG A 701 46.52 -2.23 -18.67
C ARG A 701 45.29 -1.35 -18.37
N PRO A 702 45.39 -0.37 -17.45
CA PRO A 702 44.27 0.52 -17.13
C PRO A 702 43.81 1.34 -18.34
N MET A 703 42.52 1.71 -18.37
CA MET A 703 41.97 2.59 -19.40
C MET A 703 42.41 4.05 -19.21
N THR A 704 43.57 4.40 -19.77
CA THR A 704 44.20 5.72 -19.56
C THR A 704 43.35 6.89 -20.06
N ASN A 705 42.56 6.70 -21.12
CA ASN A 705 41.64 7.70 -21.66
C ASN A 705 40.47 8.06 -20.73
N ARG A 706 40.25 7.29 -19.65
CA ARG A 706 39.21 7.55 -18.64
C ARG A 706 39.75 8.08 -17.33
N LEU A 707 41.08 8.13 -17.17
CA LEU A 707 41.69 8.72 -15.98
C LEU A 707 41.50 10.23 -15.99
N ALA A 708 41.23 10.81 -14.82
CA ALA A 708 41.24 12.27 -14.64
C ALA A 708 42.64 12.85 -14.88
N HIS A 709 43.69 12.06 -14.58
CA HIS A 709 45.09 12.41 -14.77
C HIS A 709 45.77 11.30 -15.58
N PRO A 710 46.28 11.56 -16.78
CA PRO A 710 46.91 10.54 -17.61
C PRO A 710 48.11 9.83 -16.94
N ASP A 711 48.84 10.55 -16.08
CA ASP A 711 50.01 10.07 -15.34
C ASP A 711 49.66 9.30 -14.04
N TYR A 712 48.39 8.98 -13.80
CA TYR A 712 47.91 8.42 -12.52
C TYR A 712 48.69 7.19 -12.04
N TYR A 713 49.00 6.27 -12.96
CA TYR A 713 49.72 5.04 -12.63
C TYR A 713 51.25 5.21 -12.63
N GLU A 714 51.77 6.33 -13.10
CA GLU A 714 53.21 6.61 -13.25
C GLU A 714 53.72 7.56 -12.16
N ASN A 715 52.86 8.44 -11.65
CA ASN A 715 53.20 9.47 -10.70
C ASN A 715 53.14 8.95 -9.25
N PRO A 716 54.25 8.99 -8.49
CA PRO A 716 54.30 8.48 -7.11
C PRO A 716 53.30 9.14 -6.15
N ARG A 717 52.79 10.35 -6.46
CA ARG A 717 51.75 11.01 -5.64
C ARG A 717 50.48 10.19 -5.48
N TYR A 718 50.23 9.26 -6.42
CA TYR A 718 49.05 8.40 -6.44
C TYR A 718 49.31 7.01 -5.87
N ASP A 719 50.51 6.69 -5.40
CA ASP A 719 50.87 5.34 -4.95
C ASP A 719 49.93 4.79 -3.86
N ALA A 720 49.43 5.66 -2.99
CA ALA A 720 48.47 5.32 -1.93
C ALA A 720 46.98 5.46 -2.34
N HIS A 721 46.66 5.84 -3.59
CA HIS A 721 45.28 5.93 -4.05
C HIS A 721 44.78 4.58 -4.58
N PRO A 722 43.45 4.34 -4.64
CA PRO A 722 42.88 3.14 -5.22
C PRO A 722 43.24 2.96 -6.71
N ALA A 723 43.52 1.73 -7.13
CA ALA A 723 43.66 1.39 -8.53
C ALA A 723 42.29 1.44 -9.23
N VAL A 724 42.05 2.50 -10.00
CA VAL A 724 40.80 2.73 -10.76
C VAL A 724 41.01 2.65 -12.27
N CYS A 725 39.93 2.71 -13.07
CA CYS A 725 39.96 2.46 -14.51
C CYS A 725 40.42 1.04 -14.88
N VAL A 726 40.19 0.09 -13.96
CA VAL A 726 40.50 -1.34 -14.14
C VAL A 726 39.23 -2.11 -14.47
N THR A 727 39.37 -3.12 -15.32
CA THR A 727 38.26 -4.01 -15.69
C THR A 727 38.03 -5.07 -14.60
N TRP A 728 36.87 -5.74 -14.63
CA TRP A 728 36.62 -6.87 -13.73
C TRP A 728 37.64 -8.00 -13.94
N TRP A 729 38.01 -8.27 -15.19
CA TRP A 729 39.02 -9.28 -15.53
C TRP A 729 40.39 -8.94 -14.93
N SER A 730 40.78 -7.66 -14.97
CA SER A 730 42.00 -7.19 -14.33
C SER A 730 41.96 -7.33 -12.81
N ALA A 731 40.83 -7.01 -12.18
CA ALA A 731 40.66 -7.17 -10.74
C ALA A 731 40.74 -8.66 -10.32
N TYR A 732 40.16 -9.56 -11.11
CA TYR A 732 40.26 -11.01 -10.92
C TYR A 732 41.71 -11.50 -11.04
N ALA A 733 42.40 -11.15 -12.13
CA ALA A 733 43.78 -11.58 -12.37
C ALA A 733 44.75 -11.02 -11.32
N PHE A 734 44.54 -9.77 -10.89
CA PHE A 734 45.30 -9.19 -9.78
C PHE A 734 45.08 -9.95 -8.47
N ALA A 735 43.83 -10.30 -8.14
CA ALA A 735 43.54 -11.02 -6.91
C ALA A 735 44.27 -12.37 -6.91
N ALA A 736 44.23 -13.10 -8.04
CA ALA A 736 44.96 -14.35 -8.21
C ALA A 736 46.49 -14.18 -8.21
N PHE A 737 47.01 -13.06 -8.72
CA PHE A 737 48.43 -12.69 -8.63
C PHE A 737 48.91 -12.62 -7.17
N GLU A 738 48.08 -12.11 -6.27
CA GLU A 738 48.37 -12.09 -4.83
C GLU A 738 47.97 -13.36 -4.06
N GLY A 739 47.52 -14.42 -4.76
CA GLY A 739 47.03 -15.64 -4.12
C GLY A 739 45.71 -15.47 -3.37
N LYS A 740 44.89 -14.51 -3.81
CA LYS A 740 43.60 -14.11 -3.23
C LYS A 740 42.48 -14.27 -4.27
N ARG A 741 41.27 -13.81 -3.92
CA ARG A 741 40.12 -13.69 -4.82
C ARG A 741 39.38 -12.37 -4.61
N LEU A 742 38.42 -12.05 -5.50
CA LEU A 742 37.46 -10.98 -5.25
C LEU A 742 36.41 -11.41 -4.20
N PRO A 743 35.96 -10.50 -3.33
CA PRO A 743 34.82 -10.77 -2.45
C PRO A 743 33.56 -11.00 -3.28
N THR A 744 32.64 -11.82 -2.77
CA THR A 744 31.25 -11.81 -3.25
C THR A 744 30.55 -10.54 -2.76
N ALA A 745 29.49 -10.11 -3.45
CA ALA A 745 28.66 -8.98 -3.01
C ALA A 745 27.92 -9.24 -1.68
N LEU A 746 27.83 -10.50 -1.25
CA LEU A 746 27.32 -10.88 0.07
C LEU A 746 28.39 -10.66 1.14
N GLU A 747 29.60 -11.21 0.94
CA GLU A 747 30.72 -11.03 1.88
C GLU A 747 31.05 -9.56 2.06
N TRP A 748 31.08 -8.80 0.97
CA TRP A 748 31.37 -7.36 0.99
C TRP A 748 30.39 -6.60 1.87
N GLU A 749 29.09 -6.82 1.68
CA GLU A 749 28.05 -6.13 2.46
C GLU A 749 28.04 -6.60 3.92
N ALA A 750 28.16 -7.90 4.16
CA ALA A 750 28.25 -8.46 5.51
C ALA A 750 29.46 -7.90 6.26
N ALA A 751 30.61 -7.72 5.59
CA ALA A 751 31.79 -7.10 6.17
C ALA A 751 31.58 -5.61 6.50
N ALA A 752 30.85 -4.88 5.65
CA ALA A 752 30.55 -3.46 5.87
C ALA A 752 29.55 -3.24 7.03
N ARG A 753 28.52 -4.08 7.13
CA ARG A 753 27.44 -3.94 8.13
C ARG A 753 27.75 -4.64 9.45
N GLY A 754 28.49 -5.74 9.42
CA GLY A 754 28.64 -6.63 10.58
C GLY A 754 27.31 -7.23 11.03
N THR A 755 27.23 -7.49 12.32
CA THR A 755 26.18 -8.34 12.89
C THR A 755 24.88 -7.59 13.20
N ASP A 756 24.90 -6.26 13.21
CA ASP A 756 23.77 -5.45 13.66
C ASP A 756 22.95 -4.83 12.51
N GLY A 757 23.44 -4.97 11.27
CA GLY A 757 22.75 -4.48 10.08
C GLY A 757 22.76 -2.97 9.92
N ARG A 758 23.72 -2.25 10.51
CA ARG A 758 23.92 -0.80 10.34
C ARG A 758 23.92 -0.33 8.87
N LEU A 759 23.52 0.92 8.63
CA LEU A 759 23.44 1.53 7.29
C LEU A 759 24.82 1.90 6.72
N PHE A 760 25.71 2.40 7.57
CA PHE A 760 27.10 2.74 7.23
C PHE A 760 28.05 1.92 8.10
N PRO A 761 29.31 1.73 7.68
CA PRO A 761 30.30 0.99 8.47
C PRO A 761 30.42 1.47 9.93
N TRP A 762 30.20 2.77 10.15
CA TRP A 762 30.29 3.42 11.46
C TRP A 762 28.96 3.55 12.23
N GLY A 763 27.85 3.02 11.72
CA GLY A 763 26.52 3.11 12.34
C GLY A 763 25.44 3.67 11.41
N ASP A 764 24.33 4.12 11.97
CA ASP A 764 23.17 4.56 11.18
C ASP A 764 23.13 6.07 10.88
N THR A 765 23.93 6.86 11.61
CA THR A 765 23.96 8.31 11.42
C THR A 765 24.83 8.67 10.22
N ALA A 766 24.23 9.34 9.23
CA ALA A 766 24.96 9.88 8.09
C ALA A 766 25.96 10.96 8.54
N ASP A 767 27.22 10.83 8.12
CA ASP A 767 28.30 11.74 8.49
C ASP A 767 29.23 11.99 7.29
N ASN A 768 29.08 13.16 6.66
CA ASN A 768 29.86 13.56 5.49
C ASN A 768 31.37 13.68 5.77
N THR A 769 31.79 13.77 7.02
CA THR A 769 33.21 13.87 7.37
C THR A 769 33.92 12.52 7.31
N ARG A 770 33.16 11.42 7.37
CA ARG A 770 33.64 10.04 7.40
C ARG A 770 33.71 9.39 6.03
N VAL A 771 33.19 10.01 4.97
CA VAL A 771 33.12 9.36 3.65
C VAL A 771 33.43 10.32 2.52
N ASN A 772 34.19 9.86 1.54
CA ASN A 772 34.40 10.57 0.28
C ASN A 772 33.19 10.30 -0.65
N CYS A 773 32.28 11.26 -0.77
CA CYS A 773 31.06 11.22 -1.59
C CYS A 773 30.69 12.62 -2.11
N ALA A 774 29.70 12.74 -3.00
CA ALA A 774 29.35 14.03 -3.60
C ALA A 774 29.00 15.09 -2.53
N ASP A 775 28.26 14.71 -1.49
CA ASP A 775 27.88 15.57 -0.37
C ASP A 775 29.09 16.11 0.40
N SER A 776 30.17 15.33 0.49
CA SER A 776 31.42 15.77 1.15
C SER A 776 32.16 16.85 0.35
N TRP A 777 32.05 16.84 -0.99
CA TRP A 777 32.62 17.86 -1.88
C TRP A 777 31.76 19.12 -1.97
N VAL A 778 30.43 18.96 -1.85
CA VAL A 778 29.47 20.07 -1.91
C VAL A 778 29.34 20.76 -0.54
N GLY A 779 29.55 20.04 0.56
CA GLY A 779 29.44 20.57 1.93
C GLY A 779 27.99 20.64 2.47
N ARG A 780 27.02 20.04 1.77
CA ARG A 780 25.61 19.94 2.21
C ARG A 780 24.94 18.70 1.61
N PRO A 781 23.83 18.22 2.18
CA PRO A 781 23.09 17.08 1.64
C PRO A 781 22.64 17.29 0.18
N VAL A 782 22.94 16.32 -0.68
CA VAL A 782 22.51 16.31 -2.08
C VAL A 782 21.38 15.29 -2.22
N VAL A 783 20.12 15.76 -2.29
CA VAL A 783 18.92 14.90 -2.15
C VAL A 783 18.26 14.54 -3.48
N THR A 784 18.52 15.26 -4.58
CA THR A 784 17.92 14.98 -5.90
C THR A 784 18.97 14.94 -7.02
N TYR A 785 18.63 14.33 -8.15
CA TYR A 785 19.52 14.33 -9.33
C TYR A 785 19.77 15.74 -9.86
N GLN A 786 18.76 16.61 -9.79
CA GLN A 786 18.89 18.01 -10.20
C GLN A 786 19.80 18.79 -9.24
N ALA A 787 19.67 18.56 -7.92
CA ALA A 787 20.61 19.09 -6.94
C ALA A 787 22.03 18.59 -7.20
N TRP A 788 22.19 17.30 -7.51
CA TRP A 788 23.48 16.72 -7.89
C TRP A 788 24.04 17.39 -9.15
N TYR A 789 23.25 17.53 -10.21
CA TYR A 789 23.69 18.16 -11.45
C TYR A 789 24.06 19.64 -11.25
N ARG A 790 23.24 20.40 -10.51
CA ARG A 790 23.47 21.82 -10.24
C ARG A 790 24.68 22.05 -9.33
N ASP A 791 24.78 21.29 -8.24
CA ASP A 791 25.73 21.58 -7.16
C ASP A 791 27.05 20.81 -7.32
N PHE A 792 27.01 19.63 -7.93
CA PHE A 792 28.19 18.78 -8.13
C PHE A 792 28.76 18.92 -9.55
N ALA A 793 27.94 18.90 -10.62
CA ALA A 793 28.42 18.85 -12.01
C ALA A 793 29.14 20.13 -12.54
N GLY A 794 29.39 21.11 -11.67
CA GLY A 794 30.25 22.26 -11.92
C GLY A 794 31.69 22.09 -11.40
N ASP A 795 32.19 23.06 -10.64
CA ASP A 795 33.58 23.08 -10.13
C ASP A 795 33.87 21.99 -9.08
N ALA A 796 32.84 21.42 -8.43
CA ALA A 796 33.00 20.34 -7.48
C ALA A 796 33.46 19.05 -8.19
N VAL A 797 32.85 18.66 -9.31
CA VAL A 797 33.30 17.51 -10.14
C VAL A 797 34.76 17.62 -10.55
N ARG A 798 35.24 18.83 -10.89
CA ARG A 798 36.62 19.05 -11.32
C ARG A 798 37.65 18.83 -10.21
N ARG A 799 37.25 19.01 -8.95
CA ARG A 799 38.11 18.81 -7.77
C ARG A 799 37.89 17.44 -7.14
N ALA A 800 36.75 16.80 -7.43
CA ALA A 800 36.39 15.52 -6.90
C ALA A 800 37.16 14.38 -7.57
N GLY A 801 37.44 13.35 -6.79
CA GLY A 801 38.16 12.16 -7.23
C GLY A 801 38.34 11.19 -6.08
N VAL A 802 38.94 10.05 -6.39
CA VAL A 802 39.41 9.14 -5.35
C VAL A 802 40.51 9.80 -4.52
N THR A 803 40.48 9.56 -3.22
CA THR A 803 41.47 10.02 -2.23
C THR A 803 42.37 8.84 -1.84
N PRO A 804 43.57 9.08 -1.24
CA PRO A 804 44.38 8.04 -0.62
C PRO A 804 43.54 7.13 0.27
N VAL A 805 43.84 5.82 0.22
CA VAL A 805 43.18 4.86 1.10
C VAL A 805 43.50 5.17 2.56
N GLY A 806 42.50 5.01 3.44
CA GLY A 806 42.63 5.30 4.86
C GLY A 806 42.63 6.78 5.23
N GLU A 807 42.42 7.71 4.28
CA GLU A 807 42.25 9.15 4.59
C GLU A 807 41.05 9.40 5.52
N ARG A 808 40.03 8.54 5.44
CA ARG A 808 38.85 8.58 6.31
C ARG A 808 38.89 7.42 7.32
N PRO A 809 39.70 7.51 8.40
CA PRO A 809 39.91 6.39 9.33
C PRO A 809 38.65 5.98 10.11
N LEU A 810 37.65 6.85 10.16
CA LEU A 810 36.34 6.56 10.77
C LEU A 810 35.38 5.86 9.79
N ASN A 811 35.74 5.72 8.52
CA ASN A 811 35.05 4.86 7.55
C ASN A 811 35.44 3.41 7.78
N ARG A 812 35.18 2.92 8.99
CA ARG A 812 35.71 1.66 9.48
C ARG A 812 34.58 0.71 9.77
N SER A 813 34.65 -0.47 9.17
CA SER A 813 33.71 -1.54 9.44
C SER A 813 33.93 -2.13 10.83
N PRO A 814 32.92 -2.84 11.37
CA PRO A 814 33.06 -3.79 12.47
C PRO A 814 34.39 -4.53 12.54
N PHE A 815 34.78 -5.13 11.42
CA PHE A 815 35.95 -6.00 11.34
C PHE A 815 37.26 -5.23 11.08
N GLY A 816 37.25 -3.91 11.21
CA GLY A 816 38.43 -3.06 11.03
C GLY A 816 38.78 -2.74 9.57
N ILE A 817 37.87 -3.01 8.62
CA ILE A 817 38.09 -2.76 7.19
C ILE A 817 37.76 -1.29 6.89
N LEU A 818 38.66 -0.58 6.21
CA LEU A 818 38.48 0.84 5.91
C LEU A 818 37.92 1.09 4.50
N ASP A 819 37.30 2.26 4.35
CA ASP A 819 36.77 2.80 3.11
C ASP A 819 35.81 1.84 2.41
N MET A 820 34.94 1.18 3.18
CA MET A 820 33.92 0.30 2.61
C MET A 820 32.92 1.12 1.79
N VAL A 821 32.41 2.25 2.30
CA VAL A 821 31.46 3.06 1.53
C VAL A 821 32.14 4.30 0.94
N GLY A 822 31.81 4.66 -0.29
CA GLY A 822 32.34 5.83 -0.99
C GLY A 822 33.77 5.65 -1.48
N ASN A 823 34.45 6.77 -1.76
CA ASN A 823 35.74 6.81 -2.46
C ASN A 823 35.65 6.21 -3.88
N CYS A 824 35.64 4.88 -4.02
CA CYS A 824 35.39 4.20 -5.28
C CYS A 824 34.46 3.00 -5.08
N TRP A 825 33.66 2.72 -6.11
CA TRP A 825 32.99 1.44 -6.24
C TRP A 825 33.99 0.30 -6.27
N GLU A 826 33.65 -0.84 -5.68
CA GLU A 826 34.53 -2.01 -5.66
C GLU A 826 33.94 -3.20 -6.41
N TRP A 827 34.73 -3.77 -7.31
CA TRP A 827 34.39 -5.01 -8.00
C TRP A 827 34.18 -6.18 -7.04
N THR A 828 33.14 -6.96 -7.29
CA THR A 828 32.88 -8.24 -6.62
C THR A 828 32.87 -9.39 -7.61
N SER A 829 33.03 -10.63 -7.13
CA SER A 829 32.90 -11.83 -7.96
C SER A 829 31.46 -12.18 -8.35
N THR A 830 30.46 -11.47 -7.82
CA THR A 830 29.05 -11.77 -8.05
C THR A 830 28.57 -11.29 -9.41
N THR A 831 28.08 -12.22 -10.23
CA THR A 831 27.49 -11.98 -11.55
C THR A 831 25.99 -12.21 -11.51
N LEU A 832 25.21 -11.41 -12.25
CA LEU A 832 23.76 -11.53 -12.35
C LEU A 832 23.37 -12.32 -13.62
N SER A 833 22.10 -12.21 -14.06
CA SER A 833 21.58 -12.92 -15.23
C SER A 833 22.31 -12.60 -16.54
N ASP A 834 22.87 -11.40 -16.69
CA ASP A 834 23.77 -11.04 -17.79
C ASP A 834 25.23 -11.36 -17.40
N PRO A 835 25.86 -12.39 -18.00
CA PRO A 835 27.23 -12.80 -17.68
C PRO A 835 28.28 -11.76 -18.06
N ALA A 836 27.95 -10.77 -18.91
CA ALA A 836 28.83 -9.67 -19.27
C ALA A 836 28.93 -8.57 -18.18
N THR A 837 28.15 -8.71 -17.10
CA THR A 837 28.11 -7.74 -15.99
C THR A 837 28.51 -8.39 -14.66
N ALA A 838 29.00 -7.55 -13.74
CA ALA A 838 29.28 -7.93 -12.37
C ALA A 838 28.78 -6.85 -11.42
N VAL A 839 28.51 -7.26 -10.17
CA VAL A 839 28.09 -6.36 -9.11
C VAL A 839 29.30 -5.56 -8.62
N ILE A 840 29.09 -4.25 -8.46
CA ILE A 840 29.98 -3.34 -7.75
C ILE A 840 29.31 -2.90 -6.45
N SER A 841 30.09 -2.65 -5.40
CA SER A 841 29.55 -2.31 -4.07
C SER A 841 30.18 -1.03 -3.49
N GLY A 842 29.43 -0.36 -2.60
CA GLY A 842 29.91 0.71 -1.73
C GLY A 842 29.66 2.15 -2.19
N GLY A 843 29.45 2.42 -3.47
CA GLY A 843 29.35 3.79 -3.97
C GLY A 843 30.72 4.46 -4.19
N SER A 844 30.72 5.61 -4.85
CA SER A 844 31.94 6.36 -5.15
C SER A 844 31.86 7.83 -4.74
N TYR A 845 32.98 8.54 -4.89
CA TYR A 845 33.13 9.97 -4.58
C TYR A 845 32.12 10.89 -5.30
N ASP A 846 31.53 10.43 -6.40
CA ASP A 846 30.56 11.18 -7.21
C ASP A 846 29.10 10.78 -6.93
N ASN A 847 28.84 9.84 -6.03
CA ASN A 847 27.49 9.49 -5.62
C ASN A 847 27.05 10.31 -4.39
N PRO A 848 25.76 10.71 -4.30
CA PRO A 848 25.26 11.38 -3.11
C PRO A 848 25.24 10.42 -1.92
N MET A 849 25.31 10.94 -0.68
CA MET A 849 25.35 10.15 0.56
C MET A 849 24.24 9.09 0.63
N ARG A 850 23.03 9.40 0.16
CA ARG A 850 21.91 8.44 0.11
C ARG A 850 22.16 7.21 -0.77
N ALA A 851 23.11 7.31 -1.70
CA ALA A 851 23.53 6.24 -2.60
C ALA A 851 24.89 5.63 -2.19
N VAL A 852 25.42 6.01 -1.02
CA VAL A 852 26.71 5.55 -0.47
C VAL A 852 26.47 4.90 0.89
N GLN A 853 25.81 3.74 0.88
CA GLN A 853 25.48 2.94 2.07
C GLN A 853 26.09 1.54 1.94
N ALA A 854 26.14 0.79 3.04
CA ALA A 854 26.67 -0.57 3.03
C ALA A 854 25.87 -1.52 2.11
N SER A 855 24.58 -1.23 1.89
CA SER A 855 23.72 -1.97 0.94
C SER A 855 23.78 -1.43 -0.49
N SER A 856 24.55 -0.36 -0.77
CA SER A 856 24.65 0.21 -2.12
C SER A 856 25.31 -0.75 -3.08
N LYS A 857 24.57 -1.13 -4.12
CA LYS A 857 25.04 -2.02 -5.19
C LYS A 857 24.75 -1.40 -6.54
N GLY A 858 25.70 -1.53 -7.45
CA GLY A 858 25.56 -1.22 -8.86
C GLY A 858 25.84 -2.45 -9.71
N VAL A 859 25.48 -2.36 -10.99
CA VAL A 859 25.84 -3.36 -12.01
C VAL A 859 26.71 -2.66 -13.04
N TYR A 860 27.89 -3.21 -13.32
CA TYR A 860 28.79 -2.64 -14.31
C TYR A 860 29.31 -3.70 -15.27
N ARG A 861 29.62 -3.27 -16.50
CA ARG A 861 30.10 -4.18 -17.56
C ARG A 861 31.51 -4.63 -17.25
N LYS A 862 31.77 -5.94 -17.30
CA LYS A 862 33.08 -6.53 -16.95
C LYS A 862 34.25 -5.98 -17.77
N HIS A 863 34.00 -5.58 -19.02
CA HIS A 863 35.00 -4.98 -19.92
C HIS A 863 35.18 -3.46 -19.75
N GLY A 864 34.34 -2.81 -18.93
CA GLY A 864 34.45 -1.38 -18.67
C GLY A 864 35.47 -1.07 -17.58
N GLY A 865 36.14 0.08 -17.68
CA GLY A 865 36.88 0.71 -16.59
C GLY A 865 36.33 2.12 -16.32
N SER A 866 36.26 2.53 -15.07
CA SER A 866 35.82 3.88 -14.67
C SER A 866 36.79 4.47 -13.64
N ASN A 867 36.99 5.79 -13.67
CA ASN A 867 37.77 6.51 -12.66
C ASN A 867 37.15 6.47 -11.26
N ALA A 868 35.91 6.00 -11.15
CA ALA A 868 35.18 5.79 -9.90
C ALA A 868 35.06 4.31 -9.50
N VAL A 869 35.65 3.36 -10.25
CA VAL A 869 35.57 1.92 -9.98
C VAL A 869 36.97 1.33 -9.77
N GLY A 870 37.21 0.79 -8.58
CA GLY A 870 38.37 0.01 -8.17
C GLY A 870 37.95 -1.35 -7.62
N PHE A 871 38.72 -1.91 -6.69
CA PHE A 871 38.45 -3.22 -6.08
C PHE A 871 39.30 -3.47 -4.84
N ARG A 872 38.90 -4.49 -4.06
CA ARG A 872 39.71 -5.08 -3.00
C ARG A 872 39.72 -6.60 -3.11
N CYS A 873 40.71 -7.21 -2.45
CA CYS A 873 40.86 -8.66 -2.45
C CYS A 873 40.46 -9.25 -1.11
N VAL A 874 40.15 -10.55 -1.12
CA VAL A 874 39.90 -11.36 0.07
C VAL A 874 40.62 -12.70 -0.01
N GLN A 875 40.88 -13.30 1.14
CA GLN A 875 41.49 -14.61 1.29
C GLN A 875 40.58 -15.49 2.16
N ASP A 876 40.33 -16.72 1.72
CA ASP A 876 39.63 -17.72 2.54
C ASP A 876 40.50 -18.11 3.75
N VAL A 877 39.88 -18.25 4.92
CA VAL A 877 40.56 -18.65 6.15
C VAL A 877 40.20 -20.10 6.47
N ASP A 878 41.21 -20.97 6.59
CA ASP A 878 41.00 -22.35 6.99
C ASP A 878 40.56 -22.42 8.46
N SER A 879 39.51 -23.20 8.74
CA SER A 879 38.90 -23.30 10.08
C SER A 879 39.75 -24.08 11.10
N ASP A 880 40.91 -24.63 10.72
CA ASP A 880 41.66 -25.62 11.52
C ASP A 880 42.92 -25.10 12.23
N THR A 881 43.26 -23.81 12.15
CA THR A 881 44.49 -23.28 12.79
C THR A 881 44.30 -22.64 14.18
N SER A 882 43.25 -22.99 14.91
CA SER A 882 43.12 -22.65 16.34
C SER A 882 43.16 -23.91 17.22
N GLY A 883 44.32 -24.53 17.37
CA GLY A 883 44.45 -25.64 18.32
C GLY A 883 45.67 -26.54 18.20
N THR A 884 46.89 -26.01 18.13
CA THR A 884 48.11 -26.73 18.59
C THR A 884 49.28 -25.74 18.64
N GLU A 885 49.38 -24.96 19.71
CA GLU A 885 50.70 -24.63 20.25
C GLU A 885 51.05 -25.76 21.22
N GLU A 886 51.77 -26.76 20.70
CA GLU A 886 52.45 -27.76 21.51
C GLU A 886 53.43 -27.07 22.44
N THR A 887 53.16 -27.18 23.73
CA THR A 887 54.13 -26.95 24.79
C THR A 887 55.13 -28.10 24.74
N THR A 888 56.28 -27.88 24.13
CA THR A 888 57.47 -28.73 24.32
C THR A 888 58.50 -27.99 25.17
N ALA A 889 58.59 -28.47 26.41
CA ALA A 889 59.73 -28.48 27.37
C ALA A 889 60.72 -27.31 27.39
#